data_AF-C4JIZ7-F1
#
_entry.id   AF-C4JIZ7-F1
#
_cell.length_a   1.000
_cell.length_b   1.000
_cell.length_c   1.000
_cell.angle_alpha   90.00
_cell.angle_beta   90.00
_cell.angle_gamma   90.00
#
_symmetry.space_group_name_H-M   'P 1'
#
loop_
_entity.id
_entity.type
_entity.pdbx_description
1 polymer ?
#
loop_
_entity_poly.entity_id
_entity_poly.type
_entity_poly.pdbx_seq_one_letter_code
_entity_poly.pdbx_strand_id
1 'polypeptide(L)'
;MSSSGGDAKLFARGKVNELRMELHGGGKKDKNYSSKKIALKRIVANMTMSNNDMIALFPDVIECMTIPSLEIKKMCFLFLVNYSRTKPDVAMKALPYLLDDMNDTNPLIRALALRTISYLHVREFVEATVQPIKRLLNDGDPYVRKTACFAVAKLYDHDRRLAETSDLIDRLNGMLKDENPTVVSSALAALMDIWERSESITLTIDYASASKMISILPDCSEWGQTYILEALMSYVPRESSEALLLAERIAPRLSHSNSAVVLTCIRVILYLMNYIADQKQITSLARKLSPPLVTLLSKGPEVQYLALRNAILILQKQPEVLRNDIRVFFCKYNDPIYVKVTKLELIFMLATKDNISVVLTELREYATEIDVHFVRKAVRAIGKLAIKIESASNQCIETLLDLVNAKIPYIVQEATVVIRNIFRKYPNQYEGIIGAVMKNIDELDEPEAKAAIIWIIGQYADRIENSDAFLQDFLATFHDEPVEVQLALLTATVKLFIQRPTKGQQLVPQVLKWCTEETDDPDLRDRGFMYWRLLSTDPAAAKDIVMGEKPPITAESERLDPRTLEELCLNVGTLATVYLKPVQQVFRNARPKRLGNSPALQKSPAGEATDTPFSIPISTLLAARNDAIPSNINPTLGGDMSAAVTAADVYFAGVGSQQMAAMSLAGGDAADEGSNGLQSPQYIVNQVGQQPYQPQAVGGAATGELLLI
;
A
#
# COMPACT_ATOMS: atom_id res chain seq x y z
N MET A 1 35.84 29.57 -15.58
CA MET A 1 34.40 29.88 -15.66
C MET A 1 34.15 30.73 -16.90
N SER A 2 33.60 30.15 -17.98
CA SER A 2 32.87 30.85 -19.06
C SER A 2 32.51 29.89 -20.20
N SER A 3 31.64 28.91 -19.96
CA SER A 3 30.97 28.18 -21.05
C SER A 3 29.47 27.93 -20.80
N SER A 4 28.85 28.64 -19.84
CA SER A 4 27.43 28.48 -19.54
C SER A 4 26.50 29.29 -20.47
N GLY A 5 27.06 30.18 -21.32
CA GLY A 5 26.28 31.02 -22.24
C GLY A 5 26.07 30.44 -23.65
N GLY A 6 26.73 29.33 -23.99
CA GLY A 6 26.62 28.70 -25.32
C GLY A 6 25.36 27.84 -25.49
N ASP A 7 24.99 27.11 -24.44
CA ASP A 7 23.90 26.14 -24.50
C ASP A 7 22.52 26.79 -24.60
N ALA A 8 22.35 28.00 -24.07
CA ALA A 8 21.11 28.76 -24.22
C ALA A 8 20.74 29.03 -25.70
N LYS A 9 21.73 29.13 -26.61
CA LYS A 9 21.48 29.30 -28.04
C LYS A 9 21.02 28.02 -28.74
N LEU A 10 21.26 26.85 -28.15
CA LEU A 10 20.84 25.55 -28.71
C LEU A 10 19.34 25.31 -28.55
N PHE A 11 18.70 25.99 -27.60
CA PHE A 11 17.26 25.88 -27.28
C PHE A 11 16.37 26.88 -28.03
N ALA A 12 16.93 27.67 -28.96
CA ALA A 12 16.12 28.49 -29.86
C ALA A 12 15.38 27.59 -30.85
N ARG A 13 14.08 27.86 -31.09
CA ARG A 13 13.26 27.15 -32.10
C ARG A 13 13.93 27.24 -33.47
N GLY A 14 14.62 26.18 -33.86
CA GLY A 14 15.27 26.09 -35.17
C GLY A 14 14.24 25.74 -36.24
N LYS A 15 14.24 26.48 -37.36
CA LYS A 15 13.41 26.10 -38.52
C LYS A 15 14.00 24.82 -39.13
N VAL A 16 13.15 23.85 -39.44
CA VAL A 16 13.54 22.55 -40.03
C VAL A 16 14.48 22.72 -41.23
N ASN A 17 14.19 23.66 -42.13
CA ASN A 17 14.99 23.89 -43.33
C ASN A 17 16.40 24.42 -43.03
N GLU A 18 16.56 25.25 -41.99
CA GLU A 18 17.86 25.78 -41.56
C GLU A 18 18.73 24.63 -41.00
N LEU A 19 18.14 23.80 -40.13
CA LEU A 19 18.82 22.62 -39.57
C LEU A 19 19.18 21.59 -40.65
N ARG A 20 18.31 21.39 -41.65
CA ARG A 20 18.62 20.56 -42.82
C ARG A 20 19.84 21.11 -43.58
N MET A 21 19.88 22.41 -43.84
CA MET A 21 21.01 23.06 -44.50
C MET A 21 22.30 22.97 -43.68
N GLU A 22 22.23 23.03 -42.35
CA GLU A 22 23.39 22.88 -41.46
C GLU A 22 23.90 21.43 -41.37
N LEU A 23 23.02 20.43 -41.50
CA LEU A 23 23.38 19.01 -41.57
C LEU A 23 24.08 18.64 -42.89
N HIS A 24 23.57 19.18 -44.00
CA HIS A 24 24.16 19.04 -45.34
C HIS A 24 25.37 19.97 -45.54
N GLY A 25 25.42 21.06 -44.77
CA GLY A 25 26.51 22.03 -44.75
C GLY A 25 27.76 21.45 -44.08
N GLY A 26 28.94 21.87 -44.59
CA GLY A 26 30.22 21.43 -44.03
C GLY A 26 30.81 20.19 -44.73
N GLY A 27 31.04 20.29 -46.05
CA GLY A 27 31.80 19.30 -46.81
C GLY A 27 33.28 19.17 -46.37
N LYS A 28 34.20 18.91 -47.31
CA LYS A 28 35.64 18.59 -47.09
C LYS A 28 36.48 19.53 -46.19
N LYS A 29 35.92 20.63 -45.67
CA LYS A 29 36.60 21.60 -44.77
C LYS A 29 36.35 21.36 -43.27
N ASP A 30 35.40 20.52 -42.87
CA ASP A 30 35.08 20.30 -41.45
C ASP A 30 35.67 18.96 -40.94
N LYS A 31 36.99 18.95 -40.64
CA LYS A 31 37.76 17.74 -40.25
C LYS A 31 37.18 16.99 -39.04
N ASN A 32 36.40 17.66 -38.17
CA ASN A 32 35.85 17.10 -36.93
C ASN A 32 34.32 17.04 -36.91
N TYR A 33 33.65 17.30 -38.05
CA TYR A 33 32.19 17.36 -38.15
C TYR A 33 31.53 18.30 -37.12
N SER A 34 32.21 19.39 -36.77
CA SER A 34 31.79 20.29 -35.68
C SER A 34 30.44 20.94 -35.99
N SER A 35 30.23 21.37 -37.23
CA SER A 35 28.96 21.95 -37.68
C SER A 35 27.81 20.96 -37.55
N LYS A 36 28.02 19.70 -37.97
CA LYS A 36 27.01 18.63 -37.85
C LYS A 36 26.69 18.30 -36.40
N LYS A 37 27.69 18.31 -35.51
CA LYS A 37 27.47 18.12 -34.07
C LYS A 37 26.59 19.21 -33.48
N ILE A 38 26.84 20.48 -33.82
CA ILE A 38 26.03 21.61 -33.34
C ILE A 38 24.59 21.49 -33.85
N ALA A 39 24.40 21.17 -35.14
CA ALA A 39 23.09 20.96 -35.73
C ALA A 39 22.33 19.81 -35.04
N LEU A 40 22.98 18.67 -34.80
CA LEU A 40 22.38 17.53 -34.09
C LEU A 40 22.03 17.87 -32.63
N LYS A 41 22.86 18.65 -31.93
CA LYS A 41 22.54 19.15 -30.58
C LYS A 41 21.29 20.03 -30.58
N ARG A 42 21.15 20.93 -31.57
CA ARG A 42 19.94 21.74 -31.76
C ARG A 42 18.72 20.88 -32.06
N ILE A 43 18.87 19.82 -32.86
CA ILE A 43 17.76 18.89 -33.18
C ILE A 43 17.31 18.14 -31.91
N VAL A 44 18.25 17.60 -31.12
CA VAL A 44 17.94 16.91 -29.86
C VAL A 44 17.30 17.88 -28.85
N ALA A 45 17.78 19.13 -28.76
CA ALA A 45 17.18 20.15 -27.90
C ALA A 45 15.73 20.47 -28.30
N ASN A 46 15.46 20.66 -29.60
CA ASN A 46 14.10 20.91 -30.11
C ASN A 46 13.17 19.70 -29.94
N MET A 47 13.70 18.48 -30.03
CA MET A 47 12.95 17.25 -29.71
C MET A 47 12.54 17.19 -28.24
N THR A 48 13.42 17.57 -27.31
CA THR A 48 13.08 17.65 -25.87
C THR A 48 11.99 18.69 -25.58
N MET A 49 11.92 19.75 -26.38
CA MET A 49 10.84 20.76 -26.32
C MET A 49 9.52 20.29 -26.96
N SER A 50 9.37 18.99 -27.25
CA SER A 50 8.18 18.35 -27.83
C SER A 50 7.78 18.92 -29.19
N ASN A 51 8.74 19.41 -29.98
CA ASN A 51 8.46 19.86 -31.34
C ASN A 51 8.51 18.69 -32.34
N ASN A 52 7.33 18.22 -32.77
CA ASN A 52 7.18 17.15 -33.76
C ASN A 52 7.67 17.54 -35.17
N ASP A 53 7.93 18.83 -35.44
CA ASP A 53 8.41 19.29 -36.75
C ASP A 53 9.76 18.67 -37.13
N MET A 54 10.56 18.25 -36.13
CA MET A 54 11.88 17.65 -36.35
C MET A 54 11.81 16.27 -37.02
N ILE A 55 10.64 15.63 -37.06
CA ILE A 55 10.41 14.35 -37.77
C ILE A 55 10.71 14.50 -39.27
N ALA A 56 10.59 15.70 -39.83
CA ALA A 56 10.92 15.94 -41.23
C ALA A 56 12.41 15.68 -41.55
N LEU A 57 13.30 15.80 -40.57
CA LEU A 57 14.76 15.61 -40.70
C LEU A 57 15.21 14.14 -40.60
N PHE A 58 14.27 13.20 -40.49
CA PHE A 58 14.58 11.78 -40.28
C PHE A 58 15.56 11.20 -41.32
N PRO A 59 15.39 11.42 -42.64
CA PRO A 59 16.32 10.90 -43.64
C PRO A 59 17.73 11.51 -43.49
N ASP A 60 17.80 12.79 -43.15
CA ASP A 60 19.05 13.54 -42.98
C ASP A 60 19.83 13.03 -41.75
N VAL A 61 19.11 12.66 -40.68
CA VAL A 61 19.70 12.07 -39.46
C VAL A 61 20.21 10.65 -39.70
N ILE A 62 19.52 9.84 -40.53
CA ILE A 62 20.00 8.50 -40.91
C ILE A 62 21.32 8.60 -41.68
N GLU A 63 21.44 9.55 -42.61
CA GLU A 63 22.68 9.75 -43.35
C GLU A 63 23.87 10.08 -42.41
N CYS A 64 23.61 10.85 -41.35
CA CYS A 64 24.60 11.16 -40.34
C CYS A 64 25.05 9.96 -39.48
N MET A 65 24.32 8.84 -39.47
CA MET A 65 24.71 7.63 -38.74
C MET A 65 25.96 6.95 -39.34
N THR A 66 26.24 7.19 -40.63
CA THR A 66 27.44 6.68 -41.30
C THR A 66 28.75 7.25 -40.76
N ILE A 67 28.68 8.35 -40.01
CA ILE A 67 29.87 9.04 -39.50
C ILE A 67 30.42 8.25 -38.30
N PRO A 68 31.72 7.86 -38.30
CA PRO A 68 32.34 7.08 -37.23
C PRO A 68 32.70 7.96 -36.02
N SER A 69 31.71 8.66 -35.44
CA SER A 69 31.86 9.46 -34.24
C SER A 69 30.82 9.07 -33.20
N LEU A 70 31.28 8.62 -32.04
CA LEU A 70 30.42 8.16 -30.94
C LEU A 70 29.40 9.24 -30.52
N GLU A 71 29.81 10.50 -30.44
CA GLU A 71 28.94 11.63 -30.06
C GLU A 71 27.80 11.82 -31.07
N ILE A 72 28.11 11.76 -32.37
CA ILE A 72 27.12 11.88 -33.45
C ILE A 72 26.15 10.70 -33.42
N LYS A 73 26.68 9.46 -33.37
CA LYS A 73 25.87 8.24 -33.30
C LYS A 73 24.93 8.26 -32.10
N LYS A 74 25.39 8.70 -30.93
CA LYS A 74 24.58 8.85 -29.71
C LYS A 74 23.37 9.77 -29.92
N MET A 75 23.57 10.92 -30.58
CA MET A 75 22.48 11.85 -30.90
C MET A 75 21.52 11.29 -31.96
N CYS A 76 22.04 10.67 -33.02
CA CYS A 76 21.22 10.04 -34.05
C CYS A 76 20.38 8.87 -33.49
N PHE A 77 20.95 8.04 -32.62
CA PHE A 77 20.26 6.94 -31.98
C PHE A 77 19.19 7.41 -31.00
N LEU A 78 19.45 8.46 -30.23
CA LEU A 78 18.42 9.07 -29.36
C LEU A 78 17.24 9.60 -30.19
N PHE A 79 17.53 10.24 -31.34
CA PHE A 79 16.49 10.68 -32.28
C PHE A 79 15.68 9.49 -32.83
N LEU A 80 16.35 8.40 -33.19
CA LEU A 80 15.70 7.18 -33.69
C LEU A 80 14.77 6.55 -32.64
N VAL A 81 15.20 6.43 -31.39
CA VAL A 81 14.38 5.87 -30.30
C VAL A 81 13.09 6.67 -30.12
N ASN A 82 13.14 8.00 -30.20
CA ASN A 82 11.97 8.84 -29.98
C ASN A 82 10.99 8.86 -31.16
N TYR A 83 11.48 8.86 -32.41
CA TYR A 83 10.61 9.03 -33.59
C TYR A 83 10.34 7.75 -34.39
N SER A 84 11.01 6.63 -34.08
CA SER A 84 10.83 5.35 -34.80
C SER A 84 9.38 4.87 -34.83
N ARG A 85 8.63 5.05 -33.74
CA ARG A 85 7.20 4.67 -33.66
C ARG A 85 6.31 5.50 -34.57
N THR A 86 6.67 6.76 -34.83
CA THR A 86 5.85 7.68 -35.63
C THR A 86 6.01 7.44 -37.13
N LYS A 87 7.20 7.01 -37.58
CA LYS A 87 7.50 6.68 -38.98
C LYS A 87 8.31 5.38 -39.10
N PRO A 88 7.68 4.20 -38.96
CA PRO A 88 8.38 2.92 -39.00
C PRO A 88 9.06 2.67 -40.36
N ASP A 89 8.42 3.05 -41.47
CA ASP A 89 8.96 2.83 -42.83
C ASP A 89 10.30 3.54 -43.07
N VAL A 90 10.44 4.76 -42.54
CA VAL A 90 11.69 5.52 -42.65
C VAL A 90 12.72 4.98 -41.66
N ALA A 91 12.28 4.58 -40.46
CA ALA A 91 13.14 3.94 -39.47
C ALA A 91 13.81 2.69 -40.04
N MET A 92 13.10 1.86 -40.82
CA MET A 92 13.66 0.64 -41.43
C MET A 92 14.95 0.88 -42.23
N LYS A 93 15.14 2.07 -42.81
CA LYS A 93 16.39 2.42 -43.51
C LYS A 93 17.59 2.55 -42.58
N ALA A 94 17.36 2.74 -41.28
CA ALA A 94 18.40 2.79 -40.25
C ALA A 94 18.89 1.40 -39.81
N LEU A 95 18.11 0.34 -40.07
CA LEU A 95 18.40 -1.02 -39.58
C LEU A 95 19.77 -1.55 -40.04
N PRO A 96 20.16 -1.44 -41.34
CA PRO A 96 21.47 -1.94 -41.79
C PRO A 96 22.65 -1.24 -41.07
N TYR A 97 22.53 0.06 -40.82
CA TYR A 97 23.57 0.83 -40.12
C TYR A 97 23.70 0.40 -38.65
N LEU A 98 22.59 0.09 -37.97
CA LEU A 98 22.65 -0.45 -36.62
C LEU A 98 23.30 -1.83 -36.57
N LEU A 99 22.99 -2.69 -37.54
CA LEU A 99 23.59 -4.03 -37.62
C LEU A 99 25.10 -3.98 -37.93
N ASP A 100 25.54 -3.01 -38.74
CA ASP A 100 26.96 -2.76 -38.99
C ASP A 100 27.67 -2.21 -37.75
N ASP A 101 27.04 -1.27 -37.04
CA ASP A 101 27.57 -0.69 -35.80
C ASP A 101 27.72 -1.71 -34.66
N MET A 102 26.92 -2.78 -34.68
CA MET A 102 27.10 -3.93 -33.77
C MET A 102 28.35 -4.76 -34.07
N ASN A 103 29.01 -4.54 -35.21
CA ASN A 103 30.29 -5.17 -35.59
C ASN A 103 31.49 -4.24 -35.43
N ASP A 104 31.29 -2.99 -34.97
CA ASP A 104 32.35 -2.00 -34.89
C ASP A 104 33.49 -2.48 -33.97
N THR A 105 34.72 -2.09 -34.28
CA THR A 105 35.89 -2.33 -33.44
C THR A 105 35.72 -1.81 -32.01
N ASN A 106 35.02 -0.69 -31.83
CA ASN A 106 34.82 -0.06 -30.53
C ASN A 106 33.67 -0.70 -29.73
N PRO A 107 33.94 -1.31 -28.55
CA PRO A 107 32.92 -1.94 -27.72
C PRO A 107 31.78 -0.99 -27.32
N LEU A 108 32.07 0.31 -27.14
CA LEU A 108 31.06 1.30 -26.77
C LEU A 108 30.04 1.52 -27.89
N ILE A 109 30.47 1.49 -29.15
CA ILE A 109 29.58 1.62 -30.31
C ILE A 109 28.73 0.34 -30.44
N ARG A 110 29.35 -0.85 -30.30
CA ARG A 110 28.62 -2.13 -30.32
C ARG A 110 27.51 -2.19 -29.26
N ALA A 111 27.86 -1.89 -28.01
CA ALA A 111 26.92 -1.87 -26.90
C ALA A 111 25.83 -0.81 -27.09
N LEU A 112 26.19 0.39 -27.55
CA LEU A 112 25.24 1.46 -27.79
C LEU A 112 24.24 1.10 -28.91
N ALA A 113 24.70 0.52 -30.02
CA ALA A 113 23.85 0.06 -31.11
C ALA A 113 22.88 -1.03 -30.63
N LEU A 114 23.38 -2.02 -29.88
CA LEU A 114 22.56 -3.09 -29.30
C LEU A 114 21.50 -2.55 -28.32
N ARG A 115 21.90 -1.59 -27.46
CA ARG A 115 20.97 -0.96 -26.53
C ARG A 115 19.90 -0.17 -27.27
N THR A 116 20.28 0.54 -28.33
CA THR A 116 19.37 1.34 -29.16
C THR A 116 18.34 0.47 -29.83
N ILE A 117 18.75 -0.61 -30.50
CA ILE A 117 17.82 -1.51 -31.19
C ILE A 117 16.82 -2.15 -30.23
N SER A 118 17.26 -2.48 -29.01
CA SER A 118 16.41 -3.09 -27.97
C SER A 118 15.31 -2.14 -27.45
N TYR A 119 15.45 -0.83 -27.65
CA TYR A 119 14.44 0.18 -27.32
C TYR A 119 13.47 0.47 -28.47
N LEU A 120 13.75 -0.01 -29.69
CA LEU A 120 12.88 0.20 -30.85
C LEU A 120 11.74 -0.82 -30.82
N HIS A 121 10.51 -0.32 -30.68
CA HIS A 121 9.31 -1.15 -30.59
C HIS A 121 8.69 -1.31 -31.98
N VAL A 122 9.48 -1.83 -32.92
CA VAL A 122 9.06 -2.10 -34.31
C VAL A 122 9.44 -3.55 -34.60
N ARG A 123 8.46 -4.36 -35.01
CA ARG A 123 8.58 -5.82 -35.08
C ARG A 123 9.79 -6.27 -35.91
N GLU A 124 10.02 -5.63 -37.04
CA GLU A 124 11.11 -5.96 -37.96
C GLU A 124 12.50 -5.73 -37.32
N PHE A 125 12.65 -4.74 -36.44
CA PHE A 125 13.88 -4.55 -35.67
C PHE A 125 14.06 -5.62 -34.61
N VAL A 126 12.97 -6.01 -33.93
CA VAL A 126 12.98 -7.05 -32.89
C VAL A 126 13.42 -8.39 -33.48
N GLU A 127 12.84 -8.79 -34.61
CA GLU A 127 13.20 -10.02 -35.33
C GLU A 127 14.67 -10.01 -35.80
N ALA A 128 15.14 -8.88 -36.33
CA ALA A 128 16.52 -8.72 -36.79
C ALA A 128 17.58 -8.76 -35.67
N THR A 129 17.17 -8.50 -34.42
CA THR A 129 18.09 -8.39 -33.27
C THR A 129 18.52 -9.76 -32.70
N VAL A 130 17.76 -10.83 -32.99
CA VAL A 130 18.01 -12.17 -32.42
C VAL A 130 19.42 -12.70 -32.71
N GLN A 131 19.85 -12.65 -33.98
CA GLN A 131 21.16 -13.17 -34.38
C GLN A 131 22.33 -12.32 -33.82
N PRO A 132 22.30 -10.98 -33.91
CA PRO A 132 23.29 -10.12 -33.25
C PRO A 132 23.42 -10.38 -31.75
N ILE A 133 22.31 -10.54 -31.00
CA ILE A 133 22.37 -10.83 -29.56
C ILE A 133 23.15 -12.13 -29.29
N LYS A 134 22.85 -13.21 -30.02
CA LYS A 134 23.53 -14.52 -29.82
C LYS A 134 25.05 -14.41 -29.92
N ARG A 135 25.53 -13.57 -30.84
CA ARG A 135 26.96 -13.31 -31.01
C ARG A 135 27.51 -12.37 -29.94
N LEU A 136 26.80 -11.29 -29.62
CA LEU A 136 27.25 -10.28 -28.64
C LEU A 136 27.24 -10.79 -27.19
N LEU A 137 26.46 -11.83 -26.88
CA LEU A 137 26.57 -12.55 -25.60
C LEU A 137 27.96 -13.20 -25.41
N ASN A 138 28.64 -13.54 -26.50
CA ASN A 138 30.00 -14.10 -26.50
C ASN A 138 31.08 -13.04 -26.87
N ASP A 139 30.77 -11.75 -26.76
CA ASP A 139 31.73 -10.68 -27.08
C ASP A 139 32.93 -10.69 -26.10
N GLY A 140 34.10 -10.28 -26.57
CA GLY A 140 35.30 -10.20 -25.74
C GLY A 140 35.19 -9.16 -24.62
N ASP A 141 34.41 -8.11 -24.82
CA ASP A 141 34.26 -7.03 -23.86
C ASP A 141 33.09 -7.25 -22.87
N PRO A 142 33.32 -7.21 -21.54
CA PRO A 142 32.27 -7.41 -20.54
C PRO A 142 31.13 -6.40 -20.60
N TYR A 143 31.37 -5.15 -21.02
CA TYR A 143 30.34 -4.12 -21.12
C TYR A 143 29.30 -4.47 -22.21
N VAL A 144 29.78 -5.03 -23.33
CA VAL A 144 28.92 -5.51 -24.41
C VAL A 144 28.12 -6.73 -23.95
N ARG A 145 28.76 -7.70 -23.30
CA ARG A 145 28.06 -8.91 -22.76
C ARG A 145 26.98 -8.54 -21.74
N LYS A 146 27.27 -7.63 -20.81
CA LYS A 146 26.28 -7.08 -19.87
C LYS A 146 25.09 -6.45 -20.62
N THR A 147 25.37 -5.64 -21.64
CA THR A 147 24.32 -4.98 -22.42
C THR A 147 23.47 -5.99 -23.19
N ALA A 148 24.09 -7.06 -23.70
CA ALA A 148 23.41 -8.16 -24.37
C ALA A 148 22.47 -8.93 -23.42
N CYS A 149 22.85 -9.13 -22.15
CA CYS A 149 21.95 -9.74 -21.15
C CYS A 149 20.65 -8.93 -20.98
N PHE A 150 20.74 -7.61 -20.84
CA PHE A 150 19.55 -6.75 -20.75
C PHE A 150 18.76 -6.68 -22.07
N ALA A 151 19.44 -6.79 -23.22
CA ALA A 151 18.78 -6.88 -24.51
C ALA A 151 17.89 -8.13 -24.62
N VAL A 152 18.32 -9.27 -24.07
CA VAL A 152 17.51 -10.50 -24.00
C VAL A 152 16.25 -10.29 -23.17
N ALA A 153 16.34 -9.67 -21.98
CA ALA A 153 15.17 -9.39 -21.16
C ALA A 153 14.17 -8.47 -21.87
N LYS A 154 14.66 -7.43 -22.56
CA LYS A 154 13.81 -6.53 -23.35
C LYS A 154 13.19 -7.21 -24.56
N LEU A 155 13.94 -8.09 -25.23
CA LEU A 155 13.42 -8.89 -26.34
C LEU A 155 12.24 -9.75 -25.89
N TYR A 156 12.35 -10.36 -24.70
CA TYR A 156 11.28 -11.15 -24.09
C TYR A 156 10.03 -10.29 -23.77
N ASP A 157 10.22 -9.02 -23.40
CA ASP A 157 9.10 -8.07 -23.20
C ASP A 157 8.36 -7.75 -24.51
N HIS A 158 9.09 -7.55 -25.61
CA HIS A 158 8.47 -7.27 -26.92
C HIS A 158 7.82 -8.49 -27.55
N ASP A 159 8.53 -9.62 -27.59
CA ASP A 159 8.03 -10.88 -28.16
C ASP A 159 8.55 -12.09 -27.37
N ARG A 160 7.69 -12.57 -26.47
CA ARG A 160 7.93 -13.75 -25.64
C ARG A 160 8.16 -15.03 -26.45
N ARG A 161 7.42 -15.24 -27.54
CA ARG A 161 7.51 -16.49 -28.32
C ARG A 161 8.84 -16.58 -29.04
N LEU A 162 9.29 -15.46 -29.59
CA LEU A 162 10.58 -15.38 -30.28
C LEU A 162 11.74 -15.68 -29.32
N ALA A 163 11.70 -15.14 -28.11
CA ALA A 163 12.70 -15.38 -27.08
C ALA A 163 12.69 -16.85 -26.60
N GLU A 164 11.53 -17.44 -26.34
CA GLU A 164 11.40 -18.85 -25.91
C GLU A 164 11.76 -19.86 -27.01
N THR A 165 11.45 -19.55 -28.27
CA THR A 165 11.83 -20.40 -29.43
C THR A 165 13.34 -20.33 -29.70
N SER A 166 14.00 -19.28 -29.23
CA SER A 166 15.43 -19.08 -29.41
C SER A 166 16.24 -19.69 -28.26
N ASP A 167 17.46 -20.15 -28.55
CA ASP A 167 18.46 -20.61 -27.56
C ASP A 167 19.04 -19.46 -26.70
N LEU A 168 18.35 -18.31 -26.60
CA LEU A 168 18.81 -17.14 -25.86
C LEU A 168 18.73 -17.32 -24.34
N ILE A 169 17.70 -17.99 -23.84
CA ILE A 169 17.54 -18.24 -22.39
C ILE A 169 18.65 -19.18 -21.90
N ASP A 170 18.97 -20.22 -22.66
CA ASP A 170 20.05 -21.15 -22.32
C ASP A 170 21.43 -20.47 -22.34
N ARG A 171 21.68 -19.60 -23.33
CA ARG A 171 22.90 -18.78 -23.37
C ARG A 171 22.97 -17.83 -22.19
N LEU A 172 21.85 -17.22 -21.80
CA LEU A 172 21.77 -16.34 -20.64
C LEU A 172 22.07 -17.09 -19.34
N ASN A 173 21.57 -18.32 -19.19
CA ASN A 173 21.95 -19.22 -18.08
C ASN A 173 23.44 -19.55 -18.10
N GLY A 174 24.04 -19.74 -19.29
CA GLY A 174 25.47 -19.89 -19.47
C GLY A 174 26.26 -18.69 -18.92
N MET A 175 25.73 -17.48 -19.03
CA MET A 175 26.39 -16.26 -18.54
C MET A 175 26.50 -16.16 -17.02
N LEU A 176 25.75 -16.96 -16.24
CA LEU A 176 25.94 -17.06 -14.79
C LEU A 176 27.32 -17.67 -14.42
N LYS A 177 27.99 -18.31 -15.38
CA LYS A 177 29.33 -18.88 -15.21
C LYS A 177 30.45 -17.95 -15.73
N ASP A 178 30.13 -16.74 -16.19
CA ASP A 178 31.11 -15.77 -16.67
C ASP A 178 32.16 -15.42 -15.59
N GLU A 179 33.35 -15.02 -16.04
CA GLU A 179 34.45 -14.59 -15.17
C GLU A 179 34.19 -13.22 -14.55
N ASN A 180 33.43 -12.36 -15.25
CA ASN A 180 33.19 -10.99 -14.81
C ASN A 180 31.92 -10.87 -13.93
N PRO A 181 32.05 -10.40 -12.67
CA PRO A 181 30.92 -10.17 -11.75
C PRO A 181 29.77 -9.32 -12.31
N THR A 182 30.10 -8.31 -13.12
CA THR A 182 29.10 -7.38 -13.66
C THR A 182 28.22 -8.03 -14.72
N VAL A 183 28.76 -9.00 -15.47
CA VAL A 183 28.00 -9.78 -16.45
C VAL A 183 27.09 -10.78 -15.72
N VAL A 184 27.62 -11.47 -14.70
CA VAL A 184 26.84 -12.40 -13.86
C VAL A 184 25.64 -11.71 -13.21
N SER A 185 25.85 -10.55 -12.57
CA SER A 185 24.75 -9.78 -11.95
C SER A 185 23.72 -9.27 -12.97
N SER A 186 24.15 -8.90 -14.18
CA SER A 186 23.23 -8.44 -15.23
C SER A 186 22.45 -9.60 -15.87
N ALA A 187 23.10 -10.76 -16.06
CA ALA A 187 22.44 -11.98 -16.51
C ALA A 187 21.38 -12.44 -15.51
N LEU A 188 21.71 -12.37 -14.21
CA LEU A 188 20.80 -12.70 -13.13
C LEU A 188 19.59 -11.75 -13.07
N ALA A 189 19.81 -10.43 -13.22
CA ALA A 189 18.73 -9.44 -13.30
C ALA A 189 17.79 -9.73 -14.49
N ALA A 190 18.36 -10.03 -15.65
CA ALA A 190 17.61 -10.39 -16.85
C ALA A 190 16.79 -11.68 -16.67
N LEU A 191 17.38 -12.71 -16.05
CA LEU A 191 16.67 -13.97 -15.76
C LEU A 191 15.54 -13.77 -14.75
N MET A 192 15.74 -12.94 -13.73
CA MET A 192 14.70 -12.61 -12.74
C MET A 192 13.50 -11.90 -13.37
N ASP A 193 13.73 -10.93 -14.27
CA ASP A 193 12.65 -10.21 -14.97
C ASP A 193 11.87 -11.15 -15.91
N ILE A 194 12.56 -12.03 -16.65
CA ILE A 194 11.93 -13.06 -17.49
C ILE A 194 11.10 -14.02 -16.62
N TRP A 195 11.63 -14.42 -15.47
CA TRP A 195 10.97 -15.35 -14.54
C TRP A 195 9.69 -14.77 -13.93
N GLU A 196 9.73 -13.52 -13.42
CA GLU A 196 8.55 -12.90 -12.80
C GLU A 196 7.39 -12.76 -13.81
N ARG A 197 7.68 -12.62 -15.10
CA ARG A 197 6.70 -12.53 -16.19
C ARG A 197 6.27 -13.88 -16.76
N SER A 198 7.07 -14.94 -16.59
CA SER A 198 6.76 -16.28 -17.10
C SER A 198 5.88 -17.07 -16.13
N GLU A 199 4.79 -17.67 -16.60
CA GLU A 199 3.96 -18.62 -15.83
C GLU A 199 4.52 -20.04 -15.79
N SER A 200 5.38 -20.40 -16.74
CA SER A 200 5.84 -21.77 -16.97
C SER A 200 7.27 -22.04 -16.48
N ILE A 201 8.13 -21.02 -16.46
CA ILE A 201 9.53 -21.17 -16.09
C ILE A 201 9.66 -20.95 -14.58
N THR A 202 10.25 -21.91 -13.86
CA THR A 202 10.62 -21.74 -12.45
C THR A 202 12.14 -21.61 -12.32
N LEU A 203 12.63 -20.50 -11.76
CA LEU A 203 14.04 -20.35 -11.45
C LEU A 203 14.38 -21.12 -10.17
N THR A 204 15.05 -22.26 -10.30
CA THR A 204 15.61 -23.00 -9.16
C THR A 204 17.10 -22.68 -9.06
N ILE A 205 17.51 -22.08 -7.95
CA ILE A 205 18.93 -21.83 -7.64
C ILE A 205 19.41 -22.92 -6.69
N ASP A 206 20.58 -23.49 -6.98
CA ASP A 206 21.23 -24.47 -6.12
C ASP A 206 22.11 -23.79 -5.07
N TYR A 207 22.42 -24.48 -3.95
CA TYR A 207 23.31 -23.95 -2.91
C TYR A 207 24.69 -23.53 -3.46
N ALA A 208 25.27 -24.33 -4.36
CA ALA A 208 26.57 -24.02 -4.96
C ALA A 208 26.54 -22.71 -5.76
N SER A 209 25.47 -22.49 -6.52
CA SER A 209 25.24 -21.26 -7.29
C SER A 209 25.00 -20.07 -6.36
N ALA A 210 24.17 -20.22 -5.33
CA ALA A 210 23.92 -19.19 -4.32
C ALA A 210 25.21 -18.79 -3.56
N SER A 211 26.02 -19.78 -3.15
CA SER A 211 27.30 -19.53 -2.48
C SER A 211 28.29 -18.80 -3.40
N LYS A 212 28.35 -19.18 -4.69
CA LYS A 212 29.17 -18.47 -5.68
C LYS A 212 28.71 -17.02 -5.85
N MET A 213 27.39 -16.79 -5.98
CA MET A 213 26.82 -15.44 -6.08
C MET A 213 27.18 -14.55 -4.89
N ILE A 214 27.11 -15.07 -3.66
CA ILE A 214 27.51 -14.32 -2.45
C ILE A 214 29.01 -14.03 -2.43
N SER A 215 29.85 -14.96 -2.91
CA SER A 215 31.30 -14.72 -2.98
C SER A 215 31.68 -13.59 -3.94
N ILE A 216 30.89 -13.40 -5.00
CA ILE A 216 31.08 -12.36 -6.02
C ILE A 216 30.50 -11.00 -5.59
N LEU A 217 29.63 -11.00 -4.58
CA LEU A 217 28.90 -9.82 -4.11
C LEU A 217 29.81 -8.61 -3.79
N PRO A 218 30.99 -8.74 -3.15
CA PRO A 218 31.86 -7.60 -2.86
C PRO A 218 32.42 -6.90 -4.10
N ASP A 219 32.60 -7.64 -5.20
CA ASP A 219 33.22 -7.15 -6.43
C ASP A 219 32.20 -6.53 -7.41
N CYS A 220 30.92 -6.62 -7.07
CA CYS A 220 29.83 -6.06 -7.87
C CYS A 220 29.56 -4.59 -7.54
N SER A 221 29.05 -3.85 -8.53
CA SER A 221 28.49 -2.51 -8.30
C SER A 221 27.28 -2.56 -7.37
N GLU A 222 26.89 -1.42 -6.81
CA GLU A 222 25.76 -1.32 -5.88
C GLU A 222 24.46 -1.90 -6.46
N TRP A 223 24.19 -1.63 -7.75
CA TRP A 223 23.06 -2.20 -8.49
C TRP A 223 23.20 -3.71 -8.72
N GLY A 224 24.42 -4.19 -9.02
CA GLY A 224 24.69 -5.61 -9.14
C GLY A 224 24.46 -6.36 -7.82
N GLN A 225 24.84 -5.74 -6.70
CA GLN A 225 24.59 -6.28 -5.36
C GLN A 225 23.10 -6.40 -5.06
N THR A 226 22.26 -5.41 -5.42
CA THR A 226 20.81 -5.51 -5.24
C THR A 226 20.20 -6.65 -6.06
N TYR A 227 20.61 -6.81 -7.33
CA TYR A 227 20.09 -7.90 -8.17
C TYR A 227 20.47 -9.28 -7.66
N ILE A 228 21.71 -9.45 -7.19
CA ILE A 228 22.16 -10.71 -6.60
C ILE A 228 21.36 -11.03 -5.33
N LEU A 229 21.22 -10.06 -4.44
CA LEU A 229 20.46 -10.24 -3.20
C LEU A 229 18.98 -10.55 -3.48
N GLU A 230 18.38 -9.91 -4.49
CA GLU A 230 17.01 -10.22 -4.91
C GLU A 230 16.84 -11.63 -5.42
N ALA A 231 17.78 -12.11 -6.24
CA ALA A 231 17.73 -13.47 -6.75
C ALA A 231 17.90 -14.54 -5.64
N LEU A 232 18.62 -14.22 -4.55
CA LEU A 232 18.75 -15.12 -3.40
C LEU A 232 17.40 -15.40 -2.71
N MET A 233 16.38 -14.56 -2.91
CA MET A 233 15.03 -14.83 -2.40
C MET A 233 14.38 -16.04 -3.10
N SER A 234 14.84 -16.39 -4.31
CA SER A 234 14.37 -17.58 -5.04
C SER A 234 15.06 -18.87 -4.58
N TYR A 235 16.14 -18.76 -3.79
CA TYR A 235 16.78 -19.91 -3.15
C TYR A 235 15.96 -20.36 -1.94
N VAL A 236 15.62 -21.65 -1.87
CA VAL A 236 14.93 -22.25 -0.71
C VAL A 236 15.93 -23.13 0.05
N PRO A 237 16.38 -22.72 1.25
CA PRO A 237 17.32 -23.51 2.05
C PRO A 237 16.73 -24.88 2.43
N ARG A 238 17.53 -25.94 2.32
CA ARG A 238 17.13 -27.29 2.75
C ARG A 238 17.53 -27.56 4.20
N GLU A 239 18.66 -27.01 4.62
CA GLU A 239 19.20 -27.13 5.97
C GLU A 239 19.28 -25.78 6.68
N SER A 240 19.08 -25.79 8.00
CA SER A 240 19.21 -24.57 8.83
C SER A 240 20.65 -24.04 8.88
N SER A 241 21.65 -24.90 8.74
CA SER A 241 23.08 -24.57 8.69
C SER A 241 23.41 -23.71 7.46
N GLU A 242 22.86 -24.08 6.30
CA GLU A 242 23.01 -23.33 5.04
C GLU A 242 22.43 -21.93 5.17
N ALA A 243 21.19 -21.81 5.67
CA ALA A 243 20.52 -20.51 5.83
C ALA A 243 21.32 -19.56 6.72
N LEU A 244 21.88 -20.07 7.82
CA LEU A 244 22.73 -19.31 8.72
C LEU A 244 24.02 -18.82 8.02
N LEU A 245 24.73 -19.72 7.33
CA LEU A 245 25.99 -19.39 6.66
C LEU A 245 25.79 -18.32 5.58
N LEU A 246 24.69 -18.41 4.82
CA LEU A 246 24.35 -17.38 3.83
C LEU A 246 24.04 -16.04 4.53
N ALA A 247 23.26 -16.03 5.61
CA ALA A 247 22.92 -14.83 6.36
C ALA A 247 24.16 -14.15 6.96
N GLU A 248 25.10 -14.91 7.52
CA GLU A 248 26.35 -14.36 8.08
C GLU A 248 27.27 -13.76 7.02
N ARG A 249 27.35 -14.38 5.84
CA ARG A 249 28.14 -13.84 4.71
C ARG A 249 27.54 -12.57 4.12
N ILE A 250 26.22 -12.40 4.18
CA ILE A 250 25.51 -11.22 3.68
C ILE A 250 25.54 -10.06 4.70
N ALA A 251 25.60 -10.36 6.00
CA ALA A 251 25.56 -9.38 7.09
C ALA A 251 26.49 -8.16 6.93
N PRO A 252 27.75 -8.26 6.42
CA PRO A 252 28.61 -7.10 6.19
C PRO A 252 28.03 -6.06 5.20
N ARG A 253 27.04 -6.41 4.39
CA ARG A 253 26.36 -5.47 3.46
C ARG A 253 25.36 -4.56 4.17
N LEU A 254 25.01 -4.85 5.42
CA LEU A 254 24.13 -4.00 6.23
C LEU A 254 24.72 -2.60 6.50
N SER A 255 26.06 -2.46 6.46
CA SER A 255 26.75 -1.17 6.66
C SER A 255 27.08 -0.44 5.35
N HIS A 256 26.44 -0.79 4.24
CA HIS A 256 26.70 -0.16 2.94
C HIS A 256 26.16 1.28 2.88
N SER A 257 26.79 2.14 2.07
CA SER A 257 26.42 3.56 1.91
C SER A 257 25.03 3.75 1.27
N ASN A 258 24.76 2.94 0.24
CA ASN A 258 23.52 2.92 -0.52
C ASN A 258 22.38 2.21 0.24
N SER A 259 21.29 2.93 0.46
CA SER A 259 20.10 2.46 1.18
C SER A 259 19.37 1.29 0.53
N ALA A 260 19.41 1.18 -0.81
CA ALA A 260 18.76 0.08 -1.53
C ALA A 260 19.43 -1.27 -1.24
N VAL A 261 20.78 -1.28 -1.16
CA VAL A 261 21.56 -2.46 -0.78
C VAL A 261 21.23 -2.87 0.65
N VAL A 262 21.16 -1.91 1.58
CA VAL A 262 20.83 -2.17 2.99
C VAL A 262 19.43 -2.74 3.15
N LEU A 263 18.40 -2.13 2.54
CA LEU A 263 17.02 -2.61 2.63
C LEU A 263 16.84 -4.00 2.00
N THR A 264 17.49 -4.24 0.85
CA THR A 264 17.45 -5.55 0.20
C THR A 264 18.17 -6.60 1.02
N CYS A 265 19.29 -6.25 1.66
CA CYS A 265 20.00 -7.11 2.59
C CYS A 265 19.12 -7.47 3.81
N ILE A 266 18.43 -6.48 4.40
CA ILE A 266 17.45 -6.70 5.48
C ILE A 266 16.35 -7.66 5.03
N ARG A 267 15.78 -7.47 3.83
CA ARG A 267 14.77 -8.37 3.25
C ARG A 267 15.26 -9.82 3.17
N VAL A 268 16.46 -10.04 2.62
CA VAL A 268 17.04 -11.39 2.48
C VAL A 268 17.33 -12.02 3.84
N ILE A 269 17.85 -11.25 4.81
CA ILE A 269 18.09 -11.77 6.16
C ILE A 269 16.77 -12.15 6.84
N LEU A 270 15.73 -11.32 6.74
CA LEU A 270 14.39 -11.65 7.28
C LEU A 270 13.77 -12.87 6.61
N TYR A 271 14.05 -13.10 5.33
CA TYR A 271 13.65 -14.30 4.61
C TYR A 271 14.39 -15.53 5.16
N LEU A 272 15.72 -15.49 5.23
CA LEU A 272 16.56 -16.59 5.72
C LEU A 272 16.30 -16.91 7.19
N MET A 273 15.96 -15.92 8.02
CA MET A 273 15.60 -16.12 9.44
C MET A 273 14.42 -17.09 9.63
N ASN A 274 13.52 -17.22 8.66
CA ASN A 274 12.41 -18.19 8.74
C ASN A 274 12.87 -19.65 8.57
N TYR A 275 14.10 -19.88 8.09
CA TYR A 275 14.66 -21.22 7.86
C TYR A 275 15.78 -21.58 8.87
N ILE A 276 16.03 -20.73 9.87
CA ILE A 276 17.04 -20.98 10.90
C ILE A 276 16.34 -21.57 12.12
N ALA A 277 16.80 -22.70 12.68
CA ALA A 277 16.16 -23.32 13.85
C ALA A 277 16.57 -22.68 15.19
N ASP A 278 17.81 -22.19 15.33
CA ASP A 278 18.33 -21.68 16.60
C ASP A 278 17.87 -20.23 16.90
N GLN A 279 17.02 -20.09 17.93
CA GLN A 279 16.50 -18.81 18.40
C GLN A 279 17.60 -17.84 18.88
N LYS A 280 18.74 -18.35 19.38
CA LYS A 280 19.85 -17.48 19.83
C LYS A 280 20.49 -16.77 18.63
N GLN A 281 20.66 -17.50 17.52
CA GLN A 281 21.21 -16.96 16.29
C GLN A 281 20.25 -15.97 15.63
N ILE A 282 18.94 -16.28 15.61
CA ILE A 282 17.89 -15.34 15.18
C ILE A 282 17.97 -14.03 15.97
N THR A 283 18.10 -14.12 17.29
CA THR A 283 18.22 -12.95 18.17
C THR A 283 19.52 -12.16 17.93
N SER A 284 20.62 -12.85 17.60
CA SER A 284 21.89 -12.22 17.24
C SER A 284 21.80 -11.47 15.91
N LEU A 285 21.18 -12.08 14.89
CA LEU A 285 20.92 -11.45 13.59
C LEU A 285 19.97 -10.26 13.75
N ALA A 286 18.89 -10.40 14.51
CA ALA A 286 17.96 -9.32 14.83
C ALA A 286 18.66 -8.11 15.45
N ARG A 287 19.59 -8.32 16.40
CA ARG A 287 20.40 -7.23 16.97
C ARG A 287 21.30 -6.55 15.95
N LYS A 288 21.83 -7.29 14.96
CA LYS A 288 22.62 -6.72 13.86
C LYS A 288 21.77 -5.86 12.90
N LEU A 289 20.44 -6.02 12.88
CA LEU A 289 19.54 -5.22 12.05
C LEU A 289 19.23 -3.82 12.62
N SER A 290 19.43 -3.58 13.92
CA SER A 290 19.14 -2.26 14.54
C SER A 290 20.00 -1.12 13.99
N PRO A 291 21.35 -1.19 14.04
CA PRO A 291 22.20 -0.07 13.62
C PRO A 291 21.98 0.40 12.17
N PRO A 292 21.77 -0.51 11.19
CA PRO A 292 21.41 -0.13 9.82
C PRO A 292 20.10 0.64 9.74
N LEU A 293 19.05 0.21 10.45
CA LEU A 293 17.76 0.90 10.47
C LEU A 293 17.91 2.33 11.03
N VAL A 294 18.67 2.49 12.12
CA VAL A 294 18.98 3.81 12.70
C VAL A 294 19.76 4.68 11.72
N THR A 295 20.73 4.11 11.00
CA THR A 295 21.54 4.83 10.01
C THR A 295 20.68 5.33 8.83
N LEU A 296 19.69 4.54 8.40
CA LEU A 296 18.75 4.94 7.35
C LEU A 296 17.89 6.13 7.74
N LEU A 297 17.57 6.29 9.03
CA LEU A 297 16.80 7.44 9.53
C LEU A 297 17.57 8.76 9.50
N SER A 298 18.89 8.70 9.33
CA SER A 298 19.76 9.89 9.21
C SER A 298 19.91 10.37 7.75
N LYS A 299 19.31 9.67 6.78
CA LYS A 299 19.32 10.05 5.36
C LYS A 299 18.21 11.09 5.07
N GLY A 300 18.05 11.46 3.80
CA GLY A 300 16.99 12.37 3.36
C GLY A 300 15.57 11.89 3.73
N PRO A 301 14.59 12.81 3.77
CA PRO A 301 13.25 12.53 4.29
C PRO A 301 12.51 11.43 3.52
N GLU A 302 12.76 11.26 2.23
CA GLU A 302 12.15 10.22 1.39
C GLU A 302 12.65 8.82 1.79
N VAL A 303 13.96 8.69 2.00
CA VAL A 303 14.60 7.44 2.45
C VAL A 303 14.20 7.14 3.89
N GLN A 304 14.11 8.16 4.73
CA GLN A 304 13.66 8.04 6.12
C GLN A 304 12.22 7.50 6.17
N TYR A 305 11.31 8.05 5.37
CA TYR A 305 9.93 7.56 5.31
C TYR A 305 9.84 6.10 4.88
N LEU A 306 10.58 5.71 3.84
CA LEU A 306 10.68 4.32 3.40
C LEU A 306 11.24 3.42 4.52
N ALA A 307 12.28 3.86 5.23
CA ALA A 307 12.86 3.12 6.34
C ALA A 307 11.88 2.95 7.50
N LEU A 308 11.14 4.01 7.87
CA LEU A 308 10.12 3.97 8.94
C LEU A 308 8.98 3.01 8.59
N ARG A 309 8.46 3.03 7.35
CA ARG A 309 7.42 2.09 6.90
C ARG A 309 7.88 0.64 6.96
N ASN A 310 9.10 0.36 6.51
CA ASN A 310 9.68 -0.98 6.63
C ASN A 310 9.96 -1.36 8.10
N ALA A 311 10.34 -0.41 8.96
CA ALA A 311 10.57 -0.67 10.39
C ALA A 311 9.28 -1.09 11.12
N ILE A 312 8.12 -0.56 10.74
CA ILE A 312 6.81 -0.99 11.29
C ILE A 312 6.63 -2.50 11.05
N LEU A 313 6.86 -2.97 9.82
CA LEU A 313 6.74 -4.40 9.48
C LEU A 313 7.74 -5.26 10.25
N ILE A 314 8.99 -4.80 10.33
CA ILE A 314 10.06 -5.53 11.04
C ILE A 314 9.72 -5.65 12.52
N LEU A 315 9.17 -4.62 13.15
CA LEU A 315 8.80 -4.64 14.56
C LEU A 315 7.58 -5.50 14.85
N GLN A 316 6.62 -5.58 13.92
CA GLN A 316 5.49 -6.51 14.07
C GLN A 316 5.98 -7.97 14.04
N LYS A 317 6.98 -8.29 13.21
CA LYS A 317 7.55 -9.64 13.12
C LYS A 317 8.57 -9.96 14.22
N GLN A 318 9.41 -8.99 14.58
CA GLN A 318 10.49 -9.11 15.57
C GLN A 318 10.49 -7.91 16.51
N PRO A 319 9.69 -7.96 17.60
CA PRO A 319 9.57 -6.85 18.55
C PRO A 319 10.85 -6.51 19.33
N GLU A 320 11.89 -7.34 19.26
CA GLU A 320 13.16 -7.19 19.97
C GLU A 320 14.16 -6.26 19.26
N VAL A 321 13.99 -5.99 17.96
CA VAL A 321 15.04 -5.35 17.14
C VAL A 321 15.39 -3.92 17.61
N LEU A 322 14.40 -3.08 17.95
CA LEU A 322 14.61 -1.64 18.23
C LEU A 322 14.22 -1.20 19.65
N ARG A 323 14.13 -2.11 20.62
CA ARG A 323 13.62 -1.78 21.97
C ARG A 323 14.42 -0.70 22.69
N ASN A 324 15.73 -0.63 22.44
CA ASN A 324 16.64 0.25 23.17
C ASN A 324 16.79 1.66 22.55
N ASP A 325 16.32 1.86 21.32
CA ASP A 325 16.65 3.03 20.49
C ASP A 325 15.49 4.01 20.32
N ILE A 326 14.54 4.06 21.26
CA ILE A 326 13.30 4.85 21.13
C ILE A 326 13.54 6.34 20.83
N ARG A 327 14.61 6.93 21.38
CA ARG A 327 14.96 8.35 21.21
C ARG A 327 15.26 8.72 19.76
N VAL A 328 15.72 7.76 18.94
CA VAL A 328 16.01 8.00 17.51
C VAL A 328 14.72 8.31 16.73
N PHE A 329 13.58 7.82 17.21
CA PHE A 329 12.29 8.00 16.57
C PHE A 329 11.59 9.30 16.97
N PHE A 330 12.15 10.12 17.85
CA PHE A 330 11.58 11.41 18.20
C PHE A 330 11.56 12.37 17.00
N CYS A 331 10.49 13.15 16.91
CA CYS A 331 10.24 14.06 15.81
C CYS A 331 11.16 15.28 15.92
N LYS A 332 11.77 15.67 14.79
CA LYS A 332 12.47 16.94 14.68
C LYS A 332 11.52 17.99 14.13
N TYR A 333 11.75 19.27 14.45
CA TYR A 333 10.93 20.37 13.96
C TYR A 333 10.89 20.44 12.42
N ASN A 334 12.00 20.14 11.75
CA ASN A 334 12.13 20.17 10.29
C ASN A 334 11.64 18.89 9.58
N ASP A 335 11.17 17.88 10.32
CA ASP A 335 10.67 16.65 9.72
C ASP A 335 9.34 16.91 8.99
N PRO A 336 9.16 16.39 7.76
CA PRO A 336 7.87 16.47 7.07
C PRO A 336 6.76 15.74 7.82
N ILE A 337 5.51 16.18 7.63
CA ILE A 337 4.32 15.62 8.33
C ILE A 337 4.20 14.10 8.19
N TYR A 338 4.46 13.55 7.01
CA TYR A 338 4.38 12.11 6.77
C TYR A 338 5.45 11.31 7.55
N VAL A 339 6.62 11.91 7.79
CA VAL A 339 7.67 11.33 8.65
C VAL A 339 7.22 11.40 10.10
N LYS A 340 6.74 12.56 10.57
CA LYS A 340 6.29 12.76 11.96
C LYS A 340 5.18 11.78 12.35
N VAL A 341 4.17 11.63 11.49
CA VAL A 341 3.06 10.68 11.71
C VAL A 341 3.57 9.23 11.80
N THR A 342 4.48 8.83 10.91
CA THR A 342 5.00 7.45 10.91
C THR A 342 5.92 7.18 12.09
N LYS A 343 6.70 8.19 12.52
CA LYS A 343 7.48 8.14 13.77
C LYS A 343 6.58 7.94 14.99
N LEU A 344 5.44 8.64 15.05
CA LEU A 344 4.47 8.50 16.12
C LEU A 344 3.89 7.08 16.21
N GLU A 345 3.56 6.46 15.07
CA GLU A 345 3.13 5.05 15.00
C GLU A 345 4.21 4.11 15.60
N LEU A 346 5.47 4.34 15.27
CA LEU A 346 6.60 3.56 15.80
C LEU A 346 6.86 3.78 17.29
N ILE A 347 6.77 5.03 17.76
CA ILE A 347 6.88 5.36 19.19
C ILE A 347 5.80 4.60 19.97
N PHE A 348 4.56 4.58 19.46
CA PHE A 348 3.48 3.81 20.06
C PHE A 348 3.79 2.30 20.12
N MET A 349 4.33 1.72 19.04
CA MET A 349 4.72 0.31 19.03
C MET A 349 5.85 -0.02 20.01
N LEU A 350 6.87 0.84 20.10
CA LEU A 350 8.08 0.66 20.92
C LEU A 350 7.90 1.06 22.39
N ALA A 351 6.83 1.76 22.75
CA ALA A 351 6.57 2.13 24.13
C ALA A 351 6.39 0.90 25.03
N THR A 352 7.15 0.88 26.12
CA THR A 352 7.18 -0.15 27.18
C THR A 352 6.98 0.52 28.55
N LYS A 353 6.87 -0.30 29.60
CA LYS A 353 6.71 0.20 30.97
C LYS A 353 7.90 1.06 31.44
N ASP A 354 9.09 0.79 30.92
CA ASP A 354 10.33 1.44 31.36
C ASP A 354 10.58 2.80 30.71
N ASN A 355 10.08 3.01 29.48
CA ASN A 355 10.36 4.22 28.70
C ASN A 355 9.18 5.19 28.60
N ILE A 356 8.01 4.83 29.17
CA ILE A 356 6.76 5.57 28.98
C ILE A 356 6.82 7.02 29.47
N SER A 357 7.55 7.29 30.56
CA SER A 357 7.70 8.65 31.10
C SER A 357 8.37 9.59 30.09
N VAL A 358 9.42 9.12 29.42
CA VAL A 358 10.13 9.91 28.38
C VAL A 358 9.21 10.11 27.17
N VAL A 359 8.47 9.07 26.77
CA VAL A 359 7.52 9.15 25.66
C VAL A 359 6.41 10.15 25.94
N LEU A 360 5.82 10.14 27.13
CA LEU A 360 4.73 11.06 27.48
C LEU A 360 5.19 12.52 27.50
N THR A 361 6.39 12.80 28.00
CA THR A 361 6.97 14.15 27.95
C THR A 361 7.08 14.65 26.50
N GLU A 362 7.58 13.83 25.59
CA GLU A 362 7.68 14.18 24.16
C GLU A 362 6.30 14.33 23.49
N LEU A 363 5.35 13.42 23.77
CA LEU A 363 3.99 13.53 23.23
C LEU A 363 3.26 14.79 23.72
N ARG A 364 3.54 15.22 24.95
CA ARG A 364 3.03 16.48 25.50
C ARG A 364 3.57 17.68 24.73
N GLU A 365 4.86 17.68 24.37
CA GLU A 365 5.44 18.72 23.51
C GLU A 365 4.81 18.68 22.10
N TYR A 366 4.62 17.50 21.52
CA TYR A 366 3.98 17.35 20.20
C TYR A 366 2.53 17.84 20.19
N ALA A 367 1.82 17.75 21.31
CA ALA A 367 0.47 18.29 21.45
C ALA A 367 0.41 19.82 21.45
N THR A 368 1.56 20.51 21.60
CA THR A 368 1.68 21.97 21.54
C THR A 368 2.23 22.50 20.21
N GLU A 369 2.45 21.63 19.21
CA GLU A 369 2.85 22.04 17.87
C GLU A 369 1.75 22.80 17.12
N ILE A 370 2.12 23.46 16.02
CA ILE A 370 1.22 24.30 15.20
C ILE A 370 0.32 23.44 14.28
N ASP A 371 0.82 22.28 13.83
CA ASP A 371 0.08 21.42 12.88
C ASP A 371 -1.04 20.66 13.59
N VAL A 372 -2.28 21.09 13.36
CA VAL A 372 -3.49 20.53 13.99
C VAL A 372 -3.62 19.02 13.76
N HIS A 373 -3.28 18.53 12.56
CA HIS A 373 -3.44 17.11 12.22
C HIS A 373 -2.42 16.24 12.99
N PHE A 374 -1.19 16.72 13.13
CA PHE A 374 -0.16 16.07 13.93
C PHE A 374 -0.52 16.08 15.42
N VAL A 375 -0.96 17.22 15.95
CA VAL A 375 -1.38 17.37 17.35
C VAL A 375 -2.49 16.37 17.70
N ARG A 376 -3.54 16.28 16.88
CA ARG A 376 -4.63 15.31 17.11
C ARG A 376 -4.12 13.88 17.18
N LYS A 377 -3.21 13.51 16.27
CA LYS A 377 -2.57 12.19 16.28
C LYS A 377 -1.74 11.96 17.54
N ALA A 378 -0.99 12.95 18.01
CA ALA A 378 -0.22 12.86 19.25
C ALA A 378 -1.12 12.64 20.48
N VAL A 379 -2.21 13.41 20.61
CA VAL A 379 -3.22 13.23 21.67
C VAL A 379 -3.85 11.83 21.61
N ARG A 380 -4.21 11.38 20.41
CA ARG A 380 -4.73 10.02 20.18
C ARG A 380 -3.70 8.94 20.57
N ALA A 381 -2.41 9.18 20.34
CA ALA A 381 -1.35 8.28 20.75
C ALA A 381 -1.22 8.18 22.29
N ILE A 382 -1.32 9.28 23.03
CA ILE A 382 -1.37 9.28 24.52
C ILE A 382 -2.51 8.37 25.00
N GLY A 383 -3.68 8.50 24.38
CA GLY A 383 -4.84 7.65 24.66
C GLY A 383 -4.60 6.16 24.42
N LYS A 384 -4.03 5.83 23.27
CA LYS A 384 -3.71 4.45 22.92
C LYS A 384 -2.66 3.86 23.87
N LEU A 385 -1.70 4.66 24.32
CA LEU A 385 -0.71 4.23 25.31
C LEU A 385 -1.35 3.89 26.66
N ALA A 386 -2.33 4.67 27.12
CA ALA A 386 -3.10 4.37 28.33
C ALA A 386 -3.84 3.02 28.24
N ILE A 387 -4.32 2.66 27.04
CA ILE A 387 -5.00 1.38 26.79
C ILE A 387 -4.00 0.22 26.67
N LYS A 388 -2.81 0.47 26.09
CA LYS A 388 -1.75 -0.54 25.88
C LYS A 388 -1.01 -0.89 27.18
N ILE A 389 -0.74 0.11 28.04
CA ILE A 389 0.09 -0.04 29.24
C ILE A 389 -0.71 0.42 30.46
N GLU A 390 -1.26 -0.53 31.20
CA GLU A 390 -2.08 -0.26 32.39
C GLU A 390 -1.33 0.52 33.48
N SER A 391 -0.05 0.24 33.73
CA SER A 391 0.73 0.97 34.74
C SER A 391 0.93 2.46 34.41
N ALA A 392 0.70 2.87 33.16
CA ALA A 392 0.90 4.24 32.70
C ALA A 392 -0.42 5.02 32.55
N SER A 393 -1.57 4.39 32.74
CA SER A 393 -2.88 5.01 32.55
C SER A 393 -3.03 6.31 33.36
N ASN A 394 -2.66 6.30 34.64
CA ASN A 394 -2.73 7.47 35.54
C ASN A 394 -1.94 8.66 34.98
N GLN A 395 -0.69 8.44 34.54
CA GLN A 395 0.16 9.49 33.99
C GLN A 395 -0.37 10.03 32.65
N CYS A 396 -0.87 9.14 31.79
CA CYS A 396 -1.47 9.54 30.51
C CYS A 396 -2.70 10.42 30.74
N ILE A 397 -3.52 10.06 31.72
CA ILE A 397 -4.75 10.76 32.07
C ILE A 397 -4.47 12.14 32.68
N GLU A 398 -3.49 12.25 33.58
CA GLU A 398 -3.02 13.53 34.11
C GLU A 398 -2.54 14.45 32.99
N THR A 399 -1.77 13.89 32.04
CA THR A 399 -1.31 14.63 30.85
C THR A 399 -2.49 15.09 29.98
N LEU A 400 -3.50 14.24 29.77
CA LEU A 400 -4.71 14.60 29.00
C LEU A 400 -5.52 15.69 29.71
N LEU A 401 -5.61 15.65 31.04
CA LEU A 401 -6.27 16.69 31.84
C LEU A 401 -5.58 18.05 31.70
N ASP A 402 -4.25 18.08 31.74
CA ASP A 402 -3.47 19.30 31.49
C ASP A 402 -3.76 19.88 30.10
N LEU A 403 -3.84 19.02 29.09
CA LEU A 403 -4.16 19.42 27.71
C LEU A 403 -5.60 19.93 27.58
N VAL A 404 -6.56 19.33 28.29
CA VAL A 404 -7.96 19.81 28.34
C VAL A 404 -8.04 21.16 29.07
N ASN A 405 -7.28 21.34 30.14
CA ASN A 405 -7.24 22.60 30.89
C ASN A 405 -6.55 23.75 30.13
N ALA A 406 -5.80 23.45 29.06
CA ALA A 406 -5.23 24.46 28.17
C ALA A 406 -6.29 25.20 27.33
N LYS A 407 -7.53 24.68 27.26
CA LYS A 407 -8.69 25.30 26.55
C LYS A 407 -8.43 25.62 25.07
N ILE A 408 -7.73 24.71 24.40
CA ILE A 408 -7.55 24.77 22.95
C ILE A 408 -8.62 23.86 22.31
N PRO A 409 -9.60 24.40 21.56
CA PRO A 409 -10.81 23.65 21.18
C PRO A 409 -10.53 22.31 20.49
N TYR A 410 -9.64 22.28 19.48
CA TYR A 410 -9.34 21.04 18.75
C TYR A 410 -8.57 20.00 19.59
N ILE A 411 -7.87 20.42 20.65
CA ILE A 411 -7.19 19.51 21.59
C ILE A 411 -8.22 18.93 22.56
N VAL A 412 -9.11 19.77 23.10
CA VAL A 412 -10.18 19.37 24.01
C VAL A 412 -11.11 18.34 23.34
N GLN A 413 -11.46 18.58 22.08
CA GLN A 413 -12.29 17.66 21.28
C GLN A 413 -11.64 16.28 21.13
N GLU A 414 -10.37 16.23 20.70
CA GLU A 414 -9.65 14.96 20.53
C GLU A 414 -9.39 14.25 21.88
N ALA A 415 -9.02 15.00 22.92
CA ALA A 415 -8.81 14.47 24.26
C ALA A 415 -10.10 13.86 24.82
N THR A 416 -11.26 14.46 24.57
CA THR A 416 -12.56 13.92 25.00
C THR A 416 -12.86 12.56 24.35
N VAL A 417 -12.59 12.42 23.05
CA VAL A 417 -12.71 11.15 22.31
C VAL A 417 -11.80 10.08 22.92
N VAL A 418 -10.58 10.44 23.26
CA VAL A 418 -9.60 9.57 23.90
C VAL A 418 -10.03 9.15 25.31
N ILE A 419 -10.48 10.09 26.15
CA ILE A 419 -10.92 9.85 27.52
C ILE A 419 -12.10 8.87 27.55
N ARG A 420 -13.05 8.99 26.61
CA ARG A 420 -14.12 7.99 26.43
C ARG A 420 -13.55 6.58 26.28
N ASN A 421 -12.53 6.40 25.43
CA ASN A 421 -11.95 5.08 25.18
C ASN A 421 -11.22 4.53 26.42
N ILE A 422 -10.61 5.41 27.23
CA ILE A 422 -10.00 5.05 28.52
C ILE A 422 -11.08 4.61 29.52
N PHE A 423 -12.20 5.34 29.64
CA PHE A 423 -13.33 4.94 30.50
C PHE A 423 -13.95 3.60 30.08
N ARG A 424 -13.98 3.28 28.79
CA ARG A 424 -14.41 1.97 28.29
C ARG A 424 -13.45 0.84 28.66
N LYS A 425 -12.17 1.14 28.88
CA LYS A 425 -11.15 0.16 29.28
C LYS A 425 -11.09 -0.03 30.80
N TYR A 426 -11.14 1.07 31.55
CA TYR A 426 -11.05 1.13 33.00
C TYR A 426 -12.33 1.76 33.59
N PRO A 427 -13.45 1.02 33.63
CA PRO A 427 -14.70 1.54 34.17
C PRO A 427 -14.56 1.88 35.66
N ASN A 428 -15.21 2.97 36.10
CA ASN A 428 -15.33 3.42 37.50
C ASN A 428 -14.01 3.76 38.24
N GLN A 429 -12.87 3.88 37.54
CA GLN A 429 -11.59 4.21 38.18
C GLN A 429 -11.27 5.72 38.18
N TYR A 430 -11.78 6.45 37.18
CA TYR A 430 -11.34 7.81 36.86
C TYR A 430 -12.51 8.82 36.90
N GLU A 431 -13.48 8.61 37.80
CA GLU A 431 -14.71 9.41 37.84
C GLU A 431 -14.47 10.90 38.17
N GLY A 432 -13.43 11.23 38.95
CA GLY A 432 -13.10 12.61 39.31
C GLY A 432 -12.76 13.53 38.12
N ILE A 433 -12.54 12.94 36.94
CA ILE A 433 -12.16 13.62 35.70
C ILE A 433 -13.37 14.11 34.93
N ILE A 434 -14.53 13.47 35.14
CA ILE A 434 -15.78 13.79 34.44
C ILE A 434 -16.11 15.28 34.62
N GLY A 435 -15.98 15.83 35.83
CA GLY A 435 -16.23 17.25 36.09
C GLY A 435 -15.36 18.21 35.29
N ALA A 436 -14.09 17.85 35.06
CA ALA A 436 -13.17 18.67 34.27
C ALA A 436 -13.53 18.66 32.78
N VAL A 437 -13.92 17.50 32.24
CA VAL A 437 -14.36 17.36 30.83
C VAL A 437 -15.69 18.09 30.60
N MET A 438 -16.65 17.95 31.52
CA MET A 438 -17.97 18.59 31.40
C MET A 438 -17.90 20.13 31.45
N LYS A 439 -16.88 20.71 32.09
CA LYS A 439 -16.69 22.16 32.15
C LYS A 439 -16.40 22.79 30.78
N ASN A 440 -15.86 22.02 29.85
CA ASN A 440 -15.47 22.48 28.52
C ASN A 440 -16.42 21.98 27.42
N ILE A 441 -17.68 21.67 27.78
CA ILE A 441 -18.68 21.12 26.85
C ILE A 441 -19.03 22.08 25.71
N ASP A 442 -18.97 23.38 25.98
CA ASP A 442 -19.29 24.45 25.02
C ASP A 442 -18.26 24.58 23.88
N GLU A 443 -17.09 23.95 24.02
CA GLU A 443 -16.00 24.00 23.03
C GLU A 443 -16.05 22.82 22.03
N LEU A 444 -17.09 21.97 22.10
CA LEU A 444 -17.22 20.72 21.33
C LEU A 444 -18.08 20.87 20.08
N ASP A 445 -17.43 21.12 18.94
CA ASP A 445 -18.12 21.23 17.64
C ASP A 445 -18.10 19.92 16.84
N GLU A 446 -17.01 19.14 16.93
CA GLU A 446 -16.86 17.92 16.13
C GLU A 446 -17.82 16.80 16.54
N PRO A 447 -18.42 16.10 15.57
CA PRO A 447 -19.47 15.12 15.88
C PRO A 447 -18.92 13.87 16.58
N GLU A 448 -17.68 13.46 16.32
CA GLU A 448 -17.04 12.36 17.07
C GLU A 448 -16.87 12.73 18.56
N ALA A 449 -16.51 13.99 18.85
CA ALA A 449 -16.33 14.51 20.20
C ALA A 449 -17.67 14.73 20.91
N LYS A 450 -18.68 15.25 20.22
CA LYS A 450 -20.07 15.33 20.72
C LYS A 450 -20.61 13.95 21.07
N ALA A 451 -20.51 12.99 20.15
CA ALA A 451 -20.92 11.61 20.42
C ALA A 451 -20.14 11.00 21.60
N ALA A 452 -18.88 11.39 21.79
CA ALA A 452 -18.08 10.94 22.92
C ALA A 452 -18.56 11.51 24.26
N ILE A 453 -18.83 12.81 24.35
CA ILE A 453 -19.33 13.42 25.58
C ILE A 453 -20.74 12.92 25.92
N ILE A 454 -21.62 12.79 24.92
CA ILE A 454 -22.98 12.24 25.08
C ILE A 454 -22.93 10.80 25.61
N TRP A 455 -21.98 10.00 25.11
CA TRP A 455 -21.76 8.66 25.65
C TRP A 455 -21.32 8.69 27.12
N ILE A 456 -20.43 9.60 27.52
CA ILE A 456 -19.97 9.75 28.92
C ILE A 456 -21.16 10.14 29.80
N ILE A 457 -21.96 11.13 29.37
CA ILE A 457 -23.16 11.58 30.10
C ILE A 457 -24.14 10.43 30.28
N GLY A 458 -24.43 9.67 29.23
CA GLY A 458 -25.37 8.55 29.29
C GLY A 458 -24.85 7.36 30.10
N GLN A 459 -23.54 7.10 30.11
CA GLN A 459 -22.96 5.98 30.87
C GLN A 459 -22.92 6.25 32.37
N TYR A 460 -22.59 7.48 32.77
CA TYR A 460 -22.42 7.91 34.15
C TYR A 460 -23.54 8.87 34.60
N ALA A 461 -24.75 8.69 34.08
CA ALA A 461 -25.88 9.59 34.38
C ALA A 461 -26.31 9.50 35.86
N ASP A 462 -26.03 8.40 36.54
CA ASP A 462 -26.23 8.21 37.98
C ASP A 462 -25.31 9.12 38.83
N ARG A 463 -24.09 9.39 38.37
CA ARG A 463 -23.09 10.24 39.04
C ARG A 463 -23.22 11.72 38.70
N ILE A 464 -23.65 12.05 37.49
CA ILE A 464 -23.77 13.44 37.02
C ILE A 464 -25.14 14.00 37.44
N GLU A 465 -25.20 14.94 38.38
CA GLU A 465 -26.48 15.48 38.90
C GLU A 465 -27.34 16.18 37.84
N ASN A 466 -26.70 16.95 36.94
CA ASN A 466 -27.35 17.74 35.88
C ASN A 466 -27.36 17.03 34.50
N SER A 467 -27.27 15.70 34.47
CA SER A 467 -27.20 14.90 33.24
C SER A 467 -28.40 15.10 32.30
N ASP A 468 -29.57 15.37 32.86
CA ASP A 468 -30.83 15.64 32.16
C ASP A 468 -30.81 16.97 31.42
N ALA A 469 -30.32 18.04 32.07
CA ALA A 469 -30.19 19.36 31.45
C ALA A 469 -29.21 19.33 30.27
N PHE A 470 -28.02 18.72 30.47
CA PHE A 470 -27.03 18.60 29.39
C PHE A 470 -27.55 17.81 28.19
N LEU A 471 -28.28 16.71 28.41
CA LEU A 471 -28.88 15.97 27.30
C LEU A 471 -29.99 16.77 26.62
N GLN A 472 -30.80 17.51 27.38
CA GLN A 472 -31.85 18.36 26.81
C GLN A 472 -31.27 19.44 25.88
N ASP A 473 -30.14 20.04 26.23
CA ASP A 473 -29.45 21.04 25.39
C ASP A 473 -29.03 20.45 24.05
N PHE A 474 -28.44 19.24 24.03
CA PHE A 474 -28.09 18.55 22.77
C PHE A 474 -29.31 18.05 21.99
N LEU A 475 -30.40 17.71 22.68
CA LEU A 475 -31.65 17.28 22.05
C LEU A 475 -32.39 18.44 21.37
N ALA A 476 -32.13 19.70 21.77
CA ALA A 476 -32.73 20.87 21.13
C ALA A 476 -32.29 21.01 19.65
N THR A 477 -31.08 20.56 19.31
CA THR A 477 -30.53 20.57 17.93
C THR A 477 -30.59 19.20 17.25
N PHE A 478 -31.38 18.25 17.76
CA PHE A 478 -31.37 16.85 17.31
C PHE A 478 -31.47 16.65 15.79
N HIS A 479 -32.34 17.40 15.10
CA HIS A 479 -32.54 17.27 13.65
C HIS A 479 -31.38 17.84 12.82
N ASP A 480 -30.62 18.79 13.39
CA ASP A 480 -29.49 19.44 12.71
C ASP A 480 -28.17 18.68 12.93
N GLU A 481 -28.11 17.78 13.90
CA GLU A 481 -26.93 16.97 14.22
C GLU A 481 -26.77 15.76 13.27
N PRO A 482 -25.54 15.29 13.03
CA PRO A 482 -25.31 14.12 12.19
C PRO A 482 -25.77 12.81 12.84
N VAL A 483 -26.02 11.80 12.01
CA VAL A 483 -26.57 10.49 12.41
C VAL A 483 -25.79 9.83 13.56
N GLU A 484 -24.46 9.95 13.59
CA GLU A 484 -23.64 9.40 14.68
C GLU A 484 -23.94 10.02 16.05
N VAL A 485 -24.24 11.32 16.09
CA VAL A 485 -24.61 12.05 17.30
C VAL A 485 -26.05 11.72 17.68
N GLN A 486 -26.96 11.63 16.70
CA GLN A 486 -28.35 11.22 16.93
C GLN A 486 -28.45 9.81 17.54
N LEU A 487 -27.68 8.85 17.02
CA LEU A 487 -27.58 7.49 17.57
C LEU A 487 -27.02 7.48 19.00
N ALA A 488 -26.02 8.33 19.27
CA ALA A 488 -25.46 8.50 20.61
C ALA A 488 -26.49 9.11 21.57
N LEU A 489 -27.24 10.12 21.15
CA LEU A 489 -28.30 10.77 21.92
C LEU A 489 -29.42 9.80 22.25
N LEU A 490 -29.91 9.03 21.27
CA LEU A 490 -30.91 8.00 21.47
C LEU A 490 -30.46 7.00 22.56
N THR A 491 -29.24 6.48 22.42
CA THR A 491 -28.68 5.53 23.38
C THR A 491 -28.47 6.16 24.77
N ALA A 492 -27.97 7.39 24.84
CA ALA A 492 -27.75 8.10 26.10
C ALA A 492 -29.07 8.42 26.83
N THR A 493 -30.12 8.79 26.09
CA THR A 493 -31.44 9.09 26.65
C THR A 493 -32.11 7.84 27.22
N VAL A 494 -32.01 6.70 26.51
CA VAL A 494 -32.48 5.41 27.02
C VAL A 494 -31.71 5.01 28.28
N LYS A 495 -30.38 5.17 28.29
CA LYS A 495 -29.57 4.91 29.48
C LYS A 495 -29.93 5.81 30.66
N LEU A 496 -30.16 7.10 30.42
CA LEU A 496 -30.62 8.05 31.43
C LEU A 496 -31.93 7.57 32.05
N PHE A 497 -32.89 7.12 31.24
CA PHE A 497 -34.16 6.60 31.75
C PHE A 497 -34.00 5.33 32.59
N ILE A 498 -33.13 4.41 32.19
CA ILE A 498 -32.84 3.20 32.95
C ILE A 498 -32.18 3.53 34.31
N GLN A 499 -31.29 4.52 34.36
CA GLN A 499 -30.60 4.91 35.60
C GLN A 499 -31.43 5.85 36.49
N ARG A 500 -32.17 6.79 35.88
CA ARG A 500 -32.97 7.83 36.54
C ARG A 500 -34.34 7.96 35.85
N PRO A 501 -35.29 7.06 36.16
CA PRO A 501 -36.60 7.03 35.49
C PRO A 501 -37.38 8.35 35.60
N THR A 502 -37.36 9.00 36.77
CA THR A 502 -38.11 10.23 37.04
C THR A 502 -37.72 11.39 36.13
N LYS A 503 -36.42 11.52 35.81
CA LYS A 503 -35.90 12.58 34.94
C LYS A 503 -35.96 12.19 33.45
N GLY A 504 -35.78 10.91 33.12
CA GLY A 504 -35.80 10.42 31.74
C GLY A 504 -37.20 10.22 31.13
N GLN A 505 -38.26 10.18 31.93
CA GLN A 505 -39.63 9.87 31.47
C GLN A 505 -40.17 10.86 30.43
N GLN A 506 -39.76 12.13 30.48
CA GLN A 506 -40.19 13.15 29.51
C GLN A 506 -39.37 13.10 28.22
N LEU A 507 -38.07 12.84 28.32
CA LEU A 507 -37.13 12.89 27.20
C LEU A 507 -37.23 11.65 26.30
N VAL A 508 -37.39 10.44 26.87
CA VAL A 508 -37.41 9.19 26.07
C VAL A 508 -38.53 9.14 25.03
N PRO A 509 -39.81 9.41 25.35
CA PRO A 509 -40.89 9.36 24.36
C PRO A 509 -40.69 10.37 23.22
N GLN A 510 -40.18 11.56 23.55
CA GLN A 510 -39.87 12.61 22.57
C GLN A 510 -38.81 12.15 21.58
N VAL A 511 -37.68 11.64 22.08
CA VAL A 511 -36.58 11.16 21.22
C VAL A 511 -37.00 9.93 20.41
N LEU A 512 -37.74 8.99 21.00
CA LEU A 512 -38.25 7.82 20.27
C LEU A 512 -39.22 8.22 19.16
N LYS A 513 -40.08 9.21 19.38
CA LYS A 513 -40.95 9.76 18.34
C LYS A 513 -40.14 10.36 17.20
N TRP A 514 -39.15 11.19 17.51
CA TRP A 514 -38.25 11.77 16.50
C TRP A 514 -37.52 10.69 15.67
N CYS A 515 -37.00 9.65 16.32
CA CYS A 515 -36.31 8.55 15.64
C CYS A 515 -37.24 7.68 14.77
N THR A 516 -38.50 7.48 15.18
CA THR A 516 -39.42 6.53 14.52
C THR A 516 -40.29 7.18 13.44
N GLU A 517 -40.77 8.41 13.67
CA GLU A 517 -41.72 9.09 12.80
C GLU A 517 -41.08 10.19 11.94
N GLU A 518 -40.07 10.89 12.47
CA GLU A 518 -39.55 12.13 11.86
C GLU A 518 -38.20 11.95 11.16
N THR A 519 -37.47 10.86 11.44
CA THR A 519 -36.14 10.61 10.84
C THR A 519 -36.19 9.57 9.73
N ASP A 520 -35.55 9.85 8.60
CA ASP A 520 -35.50 8.98 7.41
C ASP A 520 -34.40 7.91 7.45
N ASP A 521 -33.43 8.01 8.35
CA ASP A 521 -32.33 7.04 8.44
C ASP A 521 -32.82 5.66 8.93
N PRO A 522 -32.61 4.57 8.16
CA PRO A 522 -33.08 3.25 8.54
C PRO A 522 -32.45 2.68 9.81
N ASP A 523 -31.15 2.93 10.08
CA ASP A 523 -30.45 2.38 11.26
C ASP A 523 -30.93 3.07 12.54
N LEU A 524 -31.09 4.40 12.51
CA LEU A 524 -31.66 5.15 13.62
C LEU A 524 -33.10 4.74 13.91
N ARG A 525 -33.91 4.56 12.86
CA ARG A 525 -35.31 4.15 12.98
C ARG A 525 -35.45 2.74 13.56
N ASP A 526 -34.66 1.78 13.07
CA ASP A 526 -34.67 0.40 13.58
C ASP A 526 -34.20 0.33 15.04
N ARG A 527 -33.11 1.03 15.38
CA ARG A 527 -32.63 1.12 16.77
C ARG A 527 -33.65 1.82 17.68
N GLY A 528 -34.38 2.81 17.17
CA GLY A 528 -35.50 3.45 17.85
C GLY A 528 -36.64 2.47 18.17
N PHE A 529 -37.10 1.71 17.17
CA PHE A 529 -38.12 0.67 17.38
C PHE A 529 -37.65 -0.44 18.34
N MET A 530 -36.38 -0.84 18.24
CA MET A 530 -35.77 -1.82 19.15
C MET A 530 -35.84 -1.32 20.60
N TYR A 531 -35.41 -0.09 20.88
CA TYR A 531 -35.48 0.47 22.23
C TYR A 531 -36.93 0.66 22.70
N TRP A 532 -37.84 1.09 21.82
CA TRP A 532 -39.26 1.23 22.16
C TRP A 532 -39.90 -0.11 22.56
N ARG A 533 -39.66 -1.17 21.77
CA ARG A 533 -40.14 -2.52 22.10
C ARG A 533 -39.52 -3.04 23.39
N LEU A 534 -38.23 -2.82 23.58
CA LEU A 534 -37.50 -3.29 24.76
C LEU A 534 -38.04 -2.64 26.05
N LEU A 535 -38.20 -1.32 26.05
CA LEU A 535 -38.72 -0.56 27.20
C LEU A 535 -40.21 -0.84 27.46
N SER A 536 -41.00 -1.11 26.42
CA SER A 536 -42.44 -1.41 26.56
C SER A 536 -42.71 -2.84 27.02
N THR A 537 -41.80 -3.78 26.74
CA THR A 537 -41.98 -5.20 27.09
C THR A 537 -41.50 -5.48 28.51
N ASP A 538 -40.24 -5.15 28.83
CA ASP A 538 -39.67 -5.39 30.15
C ASP A 538 -38.53 -4.40 30.47
N PRO A 539 -38.76 -3.40 31.34
CA PRO A 539 -37.74 -2.48 31.80
C PRO A 539 -36.57 -3.13 32.56
N ALA A 540 -36.79 -4.28 33.21
CA ALA A 540 -35.73 -4.98 33.94
C ALA A 540 -34.76 -5.66 32.97
N ALA A 541 -35.27 -6.43 32.00
CA ALA A 541 -34.45 -6.97 30.92
C ALA A 541 -33.77 -5.87 30.08
N ALA A 542 -34.43 -4.72 29.89
CA ALA A 542 -33.84 -3.58 29.21
C ALA A 542 -32.56 -3.09 29.90
N LYS A 543 -32.55 -3.07 31.25
CA LYS A 543 -31.37 -2.71 32.02
C LYS A 543 -30.22 -3.67 31.77
N ASP A 544 -30.47 -4.98 31.83
CA ASP A 544 -29.42 -5.99 31.65
C ASP A 544 -28.86 -5.99 30.23
N ILE A 545 -29.71 -5.77 29.21
CA ILE A 545 -29.29 -5.73 27.81
C ILE A 545 -28.50 -4.45 27.49
N VAL A 546 -28.99 -3.28 27.93
CA VAL A 546 -28.38 -1.98 27.56
C VAL A 546 -27.16 -1.64 28.42
N MET A 547 -27.19 -2.00 29.71
CA MET A 547 -26.11 -1.76 30.68
C MET A 547 -25.23 -2.99 30.92
N GLY A 548 -25.42 -4.07 30.16
CA GLY A 548 -24.60 -5.27 30.27
C GLY A 548 -23.11 -5.00 30.11
N GLU A 549 -22.28 -5.83 30.76
CA GLU A 549 -20.83 -5.73 30.70
C GLU A 549 -20.33 -5.93 29.26
N LYS A 550 -19.63 -4.93 28.74
CA LYS A 550 -19.07 -4.96 27.39
C LYS A 550 -17.63 -5.45 27.44
N PRO A 551 -17.16 -6.21 26.43
CA PRO A 551 -15.76 -6.64 26.39
C PRO A 551 -14.83 -5.41 26.36
N PRO A 552 -13.71 -5.45 27.09
CA PRO A 552 -12.79 -4.33 27.16
C PRO A 552 -12.11 -4.09 25.80
N ILE A 553 -11.89 -2.83 25.47
CA ILE A 553 -11.17 -2.47 24.23
C ILE A 553 -9.72 -2.98 24.33
N THR A 554 -9.20 -3.55 23.25
CA THR A 554 -7.78 -3.87 23.11
C THR A 554 -7.14 -2.92 22.11
N ALA A 555 -5.88 -2.57 22.33
CA ALA A 555 -5.10 -1.73 21.42
C ALA A 555 -4.55 -2.53 20.21
N GLU A 556 -5.00 -3.78 20.00
CA GLU A 556 -4.43 -4.71 19.02
C GLU A 556 -4.99 -4.56 17.61
N SER A 557 -5.97 -3.68 17.38
CA SER A 557 -6.62 -3.47 16.07
C SER A 557 -5.68 -2.98 14.95
N GLU A 558 -4.42 -2.63 15.28
CA GLU A 558 -3.41 -2.17 14.32
C GLU A 558 -2.39 -3.26 13.92
N ARG A 559 -2.48 -4.47 14.49
CA ARG A 559 -1.64 -5.59 14.05
C ARG A 559 -2.13 -6.08 12.68
N LEU A 560 -1.21 -6.20 11.75
CA LEU A 560 -1.52 -6.81 10.46
C LEU A 560 -1.82 -8.30 10.66
N ASP A 561 -2.73 -8.83 9.86
CA ASP A 561 -2.99 -10.26 9.78
C ASP A 561 -1.67 -11.02 9.51
N PRO A 562 -1.34 -12.10 10.25
CA PRO A 562 -0.03 -12.76 10.14
C PRO A 562 0.34 -13.20 8.72
N ARG A 563 -0.63 -13.60 7.90
CA ARG A 563 -0.39 -13.98 6.49
C ARG A 563 0.00 -12.76 5.65
N THR A 564 -0.71 -11.65 5.85
CA THR A 564 -0.40 -10.39 5.19
C THR A 564 0.96 -9.84 5.64
N LEU A 565 1.29 -9.97 6.93
CA LEU A 565 2.59 -9.58 7.47
C LEU A 565 3.72 -10.40 6.85
N GLU A 566 3.54 -11.73 6.71
CA GLU A 566 4.53 -12.60 6.06
C GLU A 566 4.78 -12.17 4.62
N GLU A 567 3.73 -11.98 3.82
CA GLU A 567 3.82 -11.52 2.43
C GLU A 567 4.54 -10.15 2.33
N LEU A 568 4.22 -9.21 3.23
CA LEU A 568 4.84 -7.89 3.25
C LEU A 568 6.31 -7.95 3.68
N CYS A 569 6.68 -8.83 4.62
CA CYS A 569 8.08 -9.04 5.01
C CYS A 569 8.93 -9.55 3.84
N LEU A 570 8.37 -10.36 2.94
CA LEU A 570 9.06 -10.82 1.73
C LEU A 570 9.25 -9.71 0.69
N ASN A 571 8.50 -8.61 0.81
CA ASN A 571 8.51 -7.49 -0.11
C ASN A 571 9.15 -6.21 0.48
N VAL A 572 9.89 -6.33 1.60
CA VAL A 572 10.61 -5.20 2.22
C VAL A 572 11.49 -4.47 1.21
N GLY A 573 11.36 -3.14 1.17
CA GLY A 573 12.06 -2.28 0.21
C GLY A 573 11.34 -2.06 -1.12
N THR A 574 10.13 -2.61 -1.30
CA THR A 574 9.28 -2.36 -2.49
C THR A 574 8.15 -1.38 -2.19
N LEU A 575 7.40 -0.98 -3.22
CA LEU A 575 6.27 -0.06 -3.05
C LEU A 575 5.12 -0.65 -2.20
N ALA A 576 4.96 -1.98 -2.18
CA ALA A 576 3.90 -2.64 -1.40
C ALA A 576 4.03 -2.36 0.11
N THR A 577 5.26 -2.27 0.63
CA THR A 577 5.50 -2.01 2.05
C THR A 577 5.29 -0.56 2.45
N VAL A 578 5.33 0.37 1.49
CA VAL A 578 4.98 1.77 1.74
C VAL A 578 3.48 1.92 2.00
N TYR A 579 2.66 1.19 1.24
CA TYR A 579 1.20 1.19 1.41
C TYR A 579 0.69 0.30 2.55
N LEU A 580 1.54 -0.59 3.09
CA LEU A 580 1.18 -1.59 4.09
C LEU A 580 -0.06 -2.42 3.68
N LYS A 581 -0.16 -2.73 2.38
CA LYS A 581 -1.28 -3.47 1.78
C LYS A 581 -0.77 -4.68 1.00
N PRO A 582 -1.55 -5.79 0.94
CA PRO A 582 -1.19 -6.96 0.13
C PRO A 582 -0.83 -6.58 -1.30
N VAL A 583 0.13 -7.30 -1.90
CA VAL A 583 0.67 -6.96 -3.23
C VAL A 583 -0.42 -6.95 -4.29
N GLN A 584 -1.36 -7.90 -4.23
CA GLN A 584 -2.46 -7.99 -5.19
C GLN A 584 -3.43 -6.80 -5.13
N GLN A 585 -3.60 -6.18 -3.95
CA GLN A 585 -4.48 -5.01 -3.81
C GLN A 585 -3.86 -3.77 -4.45
N VAL A 586 -2.53 -3.66 -4.43
CA VAL A 586 -1.78 -2.55 -5.02
C VAL A 586 -1.52 -2.81 -6.52
N PHE A 587 -1.20 -4.05 -6.89
CA PHE A 587 -0.80 -4.46 -8.23
C PHE A 587 -1.58 -5.70 -8.68
N ARG A 588 -2.57 -5.48 -9.55
CA ARG A 588 -3.50 -6.53 -10.00
C ARG A 588 -2.83 -7.74 -10.67
N ASN A 589 -1.70 -7.53 -11.35
CA ASN A 589 -1.01 -8.57 -12.12
C ASN A 589 0.23 -9.15 -11.41
N ALA A 590 0.54 -8.69 -10.19
CA ALA A 590 1.72 -9.13 -9.47
C ALA A 590 1.44 -10.41 -8.67
N ARG A 591 2.40 -11.35 -8.68
CA ARG A 591 2.28 -12.59 -7.93
C ARG A 591 2.58 -12.37 -6.44
N PRO A 592 1.75 -12.89 -5.53
CA PRO A 592 2.06 -12.84 -4.11
C PRO A 592 3.28 -13.74 -3.84
N LYS A 593 4.29 -13.19 -3.16
CA LYS A 593 5.45 -13.97 -2.70
C LYS A 593 5.04 -14.73 -1.44
N ARG A 594 5.38 -16.02 -1.38
CA ARG A 594 5.14 -16.90 -0.22
C ARG A 594 6.41 -17.65 0.13
N LEU A 595 6.56 -18.04 1.40
CA LEU A 595 7.67 -18.89 1.82
C LEU A 595 7.57 -20.26 1.12
N GLY A 596 8.70 -20.75 0.63
CA GLY A 596 8.80 -22.08 0.05
C GLY A 596 8.79 -23.14 1.13
N ASN A 597 7.98 -24.18 0.99
CA ASN A 597 7.97 -25.28 1.94
C ASN A 597 9.29 -26.06 1.85
N SER A 598 10.05 -26.10 2.95
CA SER A 598 11.27 -26.91 3.07
C SER A 598 11.38 -27.52 4.47
N PRO A 599 12.18 -28.59 4.64
CA PRO A 599 12.40 -29.21 5.96
C PRO A 599 13.00 -28.26 7.00
N ALA A 600 13.65 -27.18 6.56
CA ALA A 600 14.24 -26.16 7.43
C ALA A 600 13.27 -25.04 7.81
N LEU A 601 12.09 -24.94 7.17
CA LEU A 601 11.13 -23.88 7.45
C LEU A 601 10.60 -24.00 8.88
N GLN A 602 10.76 -22.93 9.66
CA GLN A 602 10.11 -22.82 10.96
C GLN A 602 8.59 -22.71 10.75
N LYS A 603 7.84 -23.73 11.19
CA LYS A 603 6.39 -23.65 11.23
C LYS A 603 6.01 -22.64 12.31
N SER A 604 5.39 -21.53 11.89
CA SER A 604 4.78 -20.59 12.84
C SER A 604 3.65 -21.31 13.58
N PRO A 605 3.58 -21.24 14.92
CA PRO A 605 2.52 -21.89 15.71
C PRO A 605 1.10 -21.39 15.37
N ALA A 606 0.96 -20.32 14.59
CA ALA A 606 -0.32 -19.80 14.10
C ALA A 606 -0.88 -20.52 12.86
N GLY A 607 -0.12 -21.46 12.26
CA GLY A 607 -0.50 -22.14 11.01
C GLY A 607 -1.33 -23.42 11.17
N GLU A 608 -1.59 -23.90 12.39
CA GLU A 608 -2.32 -25.17 12.59
C GLU A 608 -3.85 -25.06 12.45
N ALA A 609 -4.40 -23.84 12.32
CA ALA A 609 -5.80 -23.66 11.98
C ALA A 609 -5.90 -23.13 10.54
N THR A 610 -6.56 -23.87 9.65
CA THR A 610 -7.05 -23.49 8.30
C THR A 610 -6.25 -23.90 7.05
N ASP A 611 -5.46 -24.98 7.11
CA ASP A 611 -5.08 -25.74 5.88
C ASP A 611 -6.04 -26.93 5.64
N THR A 612 -7.33 -26.71 5.88
CA THR A 612 -8.39 -27.50 5.26
C THR A 612 -9.05 -26.64 4.18
N PRO A 613 -9.09 -27.06 2.90
CA PRO A 613 -9.93 -26.37 1.93
C PRO A 613 -11.36 -26.43 2.45
N PHE A 614 -11.96 -25.27 2.71
CA PHE A 614 -13.36 -25.13 3.11
C PHE A 614 -14.25 -25.78 2.05
N SER A 615 -14.54 -27.05 2.26
CA SER A 615 -15.60 -27.82 1.63
C SER A 615 -16.24 -28.56 2.78
N ILE A 616 -17.22 -27.92 3.42
CA ILE A 616 -18.10 -28.59 4.37
C ILE A 616 -19.01 -29.46 3.51
N PRO A 617 -18.90 -30.79 3.49
CA PRO A 617 -19.89 -31.61 2.81
C PRO A 617 -21.21 -31.45 3.57
N ILE A 618 -22.30 -31.17 2.84
CA ILE A 618 -23.66 -30.96 3.36
C ILE A 618 -24.13 -32.13 4.26
N SER A 619 -23.51 -33.31 4.12
CA SER A 619 -23.75 -34.49 4.95
C SER A 619 -23.47 -34.27 6.45
N THR A 620 -22.57 -33.36 6.84
CA THR A 620 -22.17 -33.20 8.25
C THR A 620 -23.14 -32.31 9.06
N LEU A 621 -23.98 -31.51 8.39
CA LEU A 621 -25.03 -30.71 9.05
C LEU A 621 -26.30 -31.52 9.35
N LEU A 622 -26.48 -32.68 8.70
CA LEU A 622 -27.65 -33.55 8.89
C LEU A 622 -27.42 -34.68 9.90
N ALA A 623 -26.17 -34.93 10.31
CA ALA A 623 -25.82 -36.04 11.20
C ALA A 623 -25.86 -35.71 12.70
N ALA A 624 -26.09 -34.45 13.09
CA ALA A 624 -26.13 -34.01 14.50
C ALA A 624 -27.56 -33.89 15.07
N ARG A 625 -28.53 -34.66 14.53
CA ARG A 625 -29.93 -34.64 14.98
C ARG A 625 -30.51 -36.02 15.24
N ASN A 626 -29.74 -36.94 15.81
CA ASN A 626 -30.28 -38.14 16.43
C ASN A 626 -29.42 -38.56 17.63
N ASP A 627 -30.09 -39.10 18.64
CA ASP A 627 -29.64 -39.50 19.98
C ASP A 627 -29.79 -38.39 21.04
N ALA A 628 -30.56 -38.50 22.12
CA ALA A 628 -31.56 -39.46 22.58
C ALA A 628 -32.36 -38.75 23.71
N ILE A 629 -33.68 -38.86 23.73
CA ILE A 629 -34.54 -38.40 24.83
C ILE A 629 -34.86 -39.60 25.73
N PRO A 630 -34.64 -39.57 27.06
CA PRO A 630 -35.29 -40.49 27.98
C PRO A 630 -36.64 -39.92 28.42
N SER A 631 -37.67 -40.74 28.28
CA SER A 631 -39.05 -40.51 28.68
C SER A 631 -39.25 -40.64 30.20
N ASN A 632 -39.74 -39.57 30.85
CA ASN A 632 -40.86 -39.51 31.81
C ASN A 632 -40.67 -38.37 32.82
N ILE A 633 -41.65 -37.46 32.87
CA ILE A 633 -42.42 -37.00 34.04
C ILE A 633 -43.13 -35.68 33.64
N ASN A 634 -44.46 -35.70 33.69
CA ASN A 634 -45.35 -34.53 33.65
C ASN A 634 -45.19 -33.72 34.94
N PRO A 635 -45.32 -32.37 34.91
CA PRO A 635 -46.64 -31.83 35.22
C PRO A 635 -47.07 -30.59 34.40
N THR A 636 -48.37 -30.52 34.26
CA THR A 636 -49.25 -29.42 33.81
C THR A 636 -48.93 -28.03 34.37
N LEU A 637 -48.98 -26.97 33.53
CA LEU A 637 -49.76 -25.73 33.72
C LEU A 637 -49.49 -24.67 32.62
N GLY A 638 -50.47 -24.50 31.71
CA GLY A 638 -51.01 -23.22 31.22
C GLY A 638 -50.16 -22.26 30.37
N GLY A 639 -50.39 -22.23 29.05
CA GLY A 639 -49.97 -21.15 28.14
C GLY A 639 -50.07 -21.57 26.67
N ASP A 640 -51.18 -21.24 26.02
CA ASP A 640 -51.68 -21.87 24.79
C ASP A 640 -50.93 -21.40 23.51
N MET A 641 -49.79 -22.02 23.22
CA MET A 641 -48.99 -21.79 22.01
C MET A 641 -49.71 -22.19 20.71
N SER A 642 -50.76 -23.03 20.81
CA SER A 642 -51.58 -23.45 19.66
C SER A 642 -52.47 -22.32 19.13
N ALA A 643 -52.92 -21.41 20.00
CA ALA A 643 -53.75 -20.27 19.60
C ALA A 643 -52.94 -19.20 18.85
N ALA A 644 -51.67 -19.00 19.22
CA ALA A 644 -50.77 -18.06 18.54
C ALA A 644 -50.36 -18.53 17.13
N VAL A 645 -50.16 -19.84 16.95
CA VAL A 645 -49.83 -20.43 15.64
C VAL A 645 -51.04 -20.39 14.70
N THR A 646 -52.24 -20.64 15.23
CA THR A 646 -53.49 -20.58 14.45
C THR A 646 -53.83 -19.14 14.02
N ALA A 647 -53.53 -18.14 14.85
CA ALA A 647 -53.71 -16.73 14.49
C ALA A 647 -52.69 -16.24 13.44
N ALA A 648 -51.47 -16.78 13.46
CA ALA A 648 -50.45 -16.49 12.45
C ALA A 648 -50.81 -17.14 11.09
N ASP A 649 -51.32 -18.37 11.08
CA ASP A 649 -51.74 -19.06 9.85
C ASP A 649 -52.93 -18.36 9.16
N VAL A 650 -53.88 -17.79 9.93
CA VAL A 650 -55.00 -17.00 9.38
C VAL A 650 -54.53 -15.65 8.80
N TYR A 651 -53.50 -15.03 9.39
CA TYR A 651 -52.93 -13.77 8.90
C TYR A 651 -52.14 -13.95 7.60
N PHE A 652 -51.33 -15.01 7.48
CA PHE A 652 -50.57 -15.31 6.26
C PHE A 652 -51.43 -15.91 5.13
N ALA A 653 -52.57 -16.50 5.44
CA ALA A 653 -53.56 -16.94 4.45
C ALA A 653 -54.32 -15.77 3.77
N GLY A 654 -54.30 -14.56 4.34
CA GLY A 654 -55.06 -13.40 3.86
C GLY A 654 -54.35 -12.45 2.89
N VAL A 655 -53.03 -12.57 2.67
CA VAL A 655 -52.23 -11.55 1.95
C VAL A 655 -51.61 -12.08 0.64
N GLY A 656 -52.01 -13.27 0.17
CA GLY A 656 -51.30 -13.99 -0.90
C GLY A 656 -52.11 -14.51 -2.08
N SER A 657 -53.29 -13.96 -2.41
CA SER A 657 -54.17 -14.61 -3.40
C SER A 657 -54.96 -13.70 -4.36
N GLN A 658 -54.45 -12.51 -4.73
CA GLN A 658 -55.12 -11.69 -5.75
C GLN A 658 -54.26 -11.16 -6.92
N GLN A 659 -53.00 -11.55 -7.08
CA GLN A 659 -52.20 -10.93 -8.16
C GLN A 659 -51.13 -11.77 -8.86
N MET A 660 -51.26 -13.10 -8.88
CA MET A 660 -50.33 -13.99 -9.60
C MET A 660 -51.03 -15.20 -10.25
N ALA A 661 -52.24 -15.03 -10.79
CA ALA A 661 -52.95 -16.10 -11.50
C ALA A 661 -53.73 -15.65 -12.76
N ALA A 662 -53.43 -14.45 -13.29
CA ALA A 662 -53.93 -14.05 -14.60
C ALA A 662 -52.78 -13.48 -15.44
N MET A 663 -52.62 -14.05 -16.63
CA MET A 663 -51.76 -13.63 -17.74
C MET A 663 -50.29 -14.08 -17.73
N SER A 664 -50.11 -15.36 -18.04
CA SER A 664 -49.13 -15.74 -19.07
C SER A 664 -49.85 -16.46 -20.22
N LEU A 665 -49.45 -16.08 -21.44
CA LEU A 665 -49.62 -16.71 -22.76
C LEU A 665 -50.86 -16.40 -23.64
N ALA A 666 -50.51 -15.74 -24.75
CA ALA A 666 -50.92 -15.99 -26.14
C ALA A 666 -52.08 -15.18 -26.76
N GLY A 667 -51.72 -14.05 -27.39
CA GLY A 667 -51.72 -13.88 -28.85
C GLY A 667 -53.03 -13.55 -29.59
N GLY A 668 -53.01 -12.43 -30.33
CA GLY A 668 -53.64 -12.34 -31.66
C GLY A 668 -54.58 -11.15 -31.95
N ASP A 669 -54.05 -10.19 -32.71
CA ASP A 669 -54.68 -9.37 -33.76
C ASP A 669 -55.66 -8.18 -33.50
N ALA A 670 -55.10 -6.99 -33.78
CA ALA A 670 -55.43 -6.07 -34.89
C ALA A 670 -56.18 -4.74 -34.63
N ALA A 671 -55.46 -3.65 -34.99
CA ALA A 671 -55.86 -2.35 -35.59
C ALA A 671 -56.71 -1.37 -34.73
N ASP A 672 -56.53 -0.04 -34.71
CA ASP A 672 -55.78 0.93 -35.52
C ASP A 672 -55.71 2.30 -34.79
N GLU A 673 -54.80 3.17 -35.25
CA GLU A 673 -54.77 4.64 -35.19
C GLU A 673 -54.55 5.44 -33.88
N GLY A 674 -53.44 6.23 -33.86
CA GLY A 674 -53.56 7.69 -33.64
C GLY A 674 -52.71 8.40 -32.57
N SER A 675 -51.53 8.89 -32.98
CA SER A 675 -51.01 10.27 -32.73
C SER A 675 -50.50 10.74 -31.34
N ASN A 676 -49.18 10.98 -31.31
CA ASN A 676 -48.41 12.13 -30.77
C ASN A 676 -48.51 12.60 -29.30
N GLY A 677 -47.35 12.51 -28.63
CA GLY A 677 -46.56 13.70 -28.27
C GLY A 677 -46.55 14.12 -26.80
N LEU A 678 -45.45 13.80 -26.07
CA LEU A 678 -44.51 14.74 -25.44
C LEU A 678 -43.58 13.99 -24.45
N GLN A 679 -42.28 13.97 -24.79
CA GLN A 679 -41.13 13.73 -23.89
C GLN A 679 -41.03 14.91 -22.91
N SER A 680 -40.47 14.90 -21.70
CA SER A 680 -39.48 14.10 -20.94
C SER A 680 -39.45 14.73 -19.50
N PRO A 681 -38.71 14.28 -18.45
CA PRO A 681 -37.51 13.44 -18.46
C PRO A 681 -37.46 12.32 -17.39
N GLN A 682 -36.79 11.21 -17.73
CA GLN A 682 -36.20 10.33 -16.74
C GLN A 682 -35.00 11.04 -16.09
N TYR A 683 -35.12 11.35 -14.80
CA TYR A 683 -33.96 11.60 -13.94
C TYR A 683 -33.28 10.27 -13.67
N ILE A 684 -32.21 10.00 -14.42
CA ILE A 684 -31.17 9.05 -14.07
C ILE A 684 -30.36 9.69 -12.94
N VAL A 685 -30.38 9.08 -11.76
CA VAL A 685 -29.55 9.52 -10.63
C VAL A 685 -28.10 9.17 -10.93
N ASN A 686 -27.32 10.25 -11.12
CA ASN A 686 -25.87 10.28 -11.18
C ASN A 686 -25.25 9.54 -9.99
N GLN A 687 -24.52 8.46 -10.27
CA GLN A 687 -23.34 8.12 -9.48
C GLN A 687 -22.33 9.27 -9.66
N VAL A 688 -21.96 9.89 -8.55
CA VAL A 688 -20.91 10.91 -8.48
C VAL A 688 -19.64 10.33 -9.10
N GLY A 689 -19.16 11.04 -10.13
CA GLY A 689 -18.13 10.60 -11.05
C GLY A 689 -16.77 10.40 -10.39
N GLN A 690 -16.26 9.18 -10.47
CA GLN A 690 -14.84 8.96 -10.66
C GLN A 690 -14.50 9.47 -12.06
N GLN A 691 -13.80 10.60 -12.15
CA GLN A 691 -13.17 10.99 -13.40
C GLN A 691 -12.27 9.84 -13.86
N PRO A 692 -12.42 9.33 -15.10
CA PRO A 692 -11.40 8.51 -15.69
C PRO A 692 -10.19 9.43 -15.92
N TYR A 693 -9.18 9.29 -15.06
CA TYR A 693 -7.86 9.82 -15.35
C TYR A 693 -7.40 9.18 -16.66
N GLN A 694 -7.56 9.90 -17.78
CA GLN A 694 -6.83 9.60 -18.99
C GLN A 694 -5.35 9.65 -18.62
N PRO A 695 -4.57 8.59 -18.83
CA PRO A 695 -3.14 8.73 -18.74
C PRO A 695 -2.74 9.72 -19.82
N GLN A 696 -2.46 10.97 -19.42
CA GLN A 696 -1.53 11.79 -20.17
C GLN A 696 -0.33 10.88 -20.41
N ALA A 697 0.00 10.66 -21.69
CA ALA A 697 1.19 9.96 -22.08
C ALA A 697 2.37 10.64 -21.38
N VAL A 698 2.82 10.06 -20.26
CA VAL A 698 4.06 10.43 -19.60
C VAL A 698 5.16 9.95 -20.52
N GLY A 699 5.46 10.80 -21.50
CA GLY A 699 6.66 10.70 -22.30
C GLY A 699 7.87 10.86 -21.39
N GLY A 700 8.81 9.92 -21.51
CA GLY A 700 10.21 10.21 -21.26
C GLY A 700 10.75 9.93 -19.86
N ALA A 701 10.59 8.71 -19.34
CA ALA A 701 11.44 8.19 -18.26
C ALA A 701 12.75 7.54 -18.78
N ALA A 702 13.13 7.72 -20.04
CA ALA A 702 14.28 7.04 -20.67
C ALA A 702 15.49 7.95 -21.00
N THR A 703 15.43 9.25 -20.70
CA THR A 703 16.49 10.20 -21.12
C THR A 703 17.59 10.41 -20.09
N GLY A 704 17.35 10.09 -18.80
CA GLY A 704 18.32 10.31 -17.72
C GLY A 704 19.59 9.44 -17.82
N GLU A 705 19.45 8.17 -18.20
CA GLU A 705 20.60 7.27 -18.35
C GLU A 705 21.36 7.43 -19.67
N LEU A 706 20.82 8.17 -20.65
CA LEU A 706 21.53 8.42 -21.89
C LEU A 706 22.44 9.66 -21.80
N LEU A 707 22.24 10.55 -20.83
CA LEU A 707 23.02 11.80 -20.72
C LEU A 707 24.23 11.70 -19.78
N LEU A 708 24.37 10.64 -18.97
CA LEU A 708 25.45 10.48 -17.97
C LEU A 708 26.61 9.56 -18.40
N ILE A 709 26.98 9.57 -19.68
CA ILE A 709 28.29 9.08 -20.17
C ILE A 709 28.83 10.05 -21.21
#